data_AF-A0A4D9EDA0-F1
#
_entry.id   AF-A0A4D9EDA0-F1
#
_cell.length_a   1.000
_cell.length_b   1.000
_cell.length_c   1.000
_cell.angle_alpha   90.00
_cell.angle_beta   90.00
_cell.angle_gamma   90.00
#
_symmetry.space_group_name_H-M   'P 1'
#
loop_
_entity.id
_entity.type
_entity.pdbx_description
1 polymer ?
#
loop_
_entity_poly.entity_id
_entity_poly.type
_entity_poly.pdbx_seq_one_letter_code
_entity_poly.pdbx_strand_id
1 'polypeptide(L)'
;MRVFKSLVLLFLLPVVRGSMVQLKNGGYEDIVIAINPELPEDYNIIRNIKDMVKEASTYLFNATKQRFFFKAVKIIIPLHWLPKPHYLSVKTESYDKADVIVANPFLKYGDDPYTLQYGGCGEKGRYIHFTPNFLLNDNLYNIYGSRAKVFVHEWAHLRWGVFDEYNNDAPFYVSVNSGKASVEATRCSADVTGQYIVPSCTGNGCMPRECKYDQQTKLYEAGCKFIPDKTQISPASIMYMQSLPSVVEFCDQSTHNEKATNLQNKMCNYKSTWEVIMNSTDFSNTSPINSASPPFETSFSLLQTKDRVVCLVLDVSGSMDGYNRIKRLYQAAEIFLLQIIEMGSWVGIVTFHSTAQIKINLQQIVSETVRQDLITYLPTSASGGTNICEGVRKGFEVIKQKYSNLDGSEIVLLTDGEDSGMSNCLTEVKISGSIIHTIALGPSAAPELEQFSDMTGGLKLYATDTVDSNGLIDAFSGISSGSGNIFGQSIQLESTARSVTVMQWMNGTVTVDSTVGNDTFFVVTWDQSTSPPDILLQDPKGKEYRTSDFTVSNLNLRTARLNIAGTAEVGDWLYWIQNNHIVSQVISMIVTSRAASMAVPPVTVKAHMNKDTNNFPNPMVIYAEVSQGFLPVLGATVMATVEPQTGSAVELKLLDDGSGADITKNDGIYSKYFTSFKGNGRYNLKVHIQGRNQTVRLGRRQSRALYIPGYIENGKEHL
;
A
#
# COMPACT_ATOMS: atom_id res chain seq x y z
N MET A 1 11.53 -2.97 -23.51
CA MET A 1 11.11 -1.81 -22.68
C MET A 1 9.91 -1.18 -23.35
N ARG A 2 8.71 -1.26 -22.75
CA ARG A 2 7.55 -0.49 -23.23
C ARG A 2 7.74 0.95 -22.73
N VAL A 3 7.75 1.90 -23.65
CA VAL A 3 7.81 3.33 -23.37
C VAL A 3 6.37 3.82 -23.27
N PHE A 4 5.98 4.40 -22.14
CA PHE A 4 4.67 5.01 -22.00
C PHE A 4 4.61 6.31 -22.82
N LYS A 5 3.56 6.49 -23.62
CA LYS A 5 3.41 7.72 -24.44
C LYS A 5 2.96 8.92 -23.61
N SER A 6 2.16 8.70 -22.56
CA SER A 6 1.81 9.68 -21.54
C SER A 6 1.09 8.92 -20.40
N LEU A 7 1.17 9.40 -19.16
CA LEU A 7 0.51 8.83 -17.97
C LEU A 7 0.07 9.98 -17.05
N VAL A 8 -1.20 10.03 -16.64
CA VAL A 8 -1.64 10.90 -15.55
C VAL A 8 -2.52 10.09 -14.62
N LEU A 9 -2.16 10.05 -13.34
CA LEU A 9 -2.94 9.37 -12.30
C LEU A 9 -2.97 10.23 -11.05
N LEU A 10 -4.13 10.23 -10.40
CA LEU A 10 -4.36 10.90 -9.14
C LEU A 10 -4.93 9.86 -8.17
N PHE A 11 -4.35 9.72 -6.99
CA PHE A 11 -4.88 8.78 -6.00
C PHE A 11 -4.92 9.49 -4.66
N LEU A 12 -6.06 9.38 -3.99
CA LEU A 12 -6.18 9.68 -2.57
C LEU A 12 -6.27 8.39 -1.78
N LEU A 13 -5.66 8.46 -0.60
CA LEU A 13 -5.00 7.33 0.03
C LEU A 13 -5.99 6.28 0.54
N PRO A 14 -5.75 4.98 0.32
CA PRO A 14 -5.84 4.05 1.43
C PRO A 14 -4.71 4.40 2.40
N VAL A 15 -5.06 4.86 3.61
CA VAL A 15 -4.15 4.82 4.76
C VAL A 15 -3.69 3.36 4.89
N VAL A 16 -2.48 3.06 4.40
CA VAL A 16 -1.85 1.76 4.61
C VAL A 16 -1.50 1.70 6.09
N ARG A 17 -2.44 1.21 6.88
CA ARG A 17 -2.14 0.84 8.26
C ARG A 17 -1.01 -0.18 8.23
N GLY A 18 -0.05 0.06 9.12
CA GLY A 18 0.97 -0.93 9.42
C GLY A 18 0.33 -2.24 9.88
N SER A 19 1.05 -3.31 9.61
CA SER A 19 0.90 -4.65 10.18
C SER A 19 0.10 -4.70 11.49
N MET A 20 -0.98 -5.51 11.53
CA MET A 20 -1.74 -5.78 12.76
C MET A 20 -0.99 -6.71 13.73
N VAL A 21 0.25 -7.09 13.40
CA VAL A 21 1.05 -8.05 14.16
C VAL A 21 1.31 -7.57 15.58
N GLN A 22 0.83 -8.38 16.52
CA GLN A 22 1.04 -8.20 17.95
C GLN A 22 2.12 -9.17 18.43
N LEU A 23 2.89 -8.75 19.44
CA LEU A 23 3.85 -9.60 20.10
C LEU A 23 3.37 -9.87 21.53
N LYS A 24 3.11 -11.14 21.86
CA LYS A 24 2.68 -11.56 23.21
C LYS A 24 3.57 -12.68 23.71
N ASN A 25 4.26 -12.46 24.82
CA ASN A 25 5.16 -13.45 25.44
C ASN A 25 6.15 -14.07 24.44
N GLY A 26 6.75 -13.24 23.58
CA GLY A 26 7.69 -13.69 22.53
C GLY A 26 7.05 -14.24 21.25
N GLY A 27 5.74 -14.54 21.26
CA GLY A 27 5.03 -15.06 20.08
C GLY A 27 4.39 -13.94 19.26
N TYR A 28 4.74 -13.86 17.98
CA TYR A 28 4.03 -13.01 17.02
C TYR A 28 2.66 -13.61 16.66
N GLU A 29 1.62 -12.81 16.82
CA GLU A 29 0.23 -13.14 16.52
C GLU A 29 -0.33 -12.17 15.46
N ASP A 30 -1.42 -12.58 14.81
CA ASP A 30 -2.13 -11.78 13.80
C ASP A 30 -1.31 -11.45 12.54
N ILE A 31 -0.35 -12.31 12.18
CA ILE A 31 0.39 -12.22 10.92
C ILE A 31 -0.54 -12.61 9.76
N VAL A 32 -0.61 -11.77 8.73
CA VAL A 32 -1.46 -11.98 7.56
C VAL A 32 -0.62 -12.28 6.34
N ILE A 33 -0.83 -13.47 5.75
CA ILE A 33 -0.27 -13.89 4.47
C ILE A 33 -1.40 -13.93 3.44
N ALA A 34 -1.33 -13.16 2.37
CA ALA A 34 -2.39 -13.08 1.37
C ALA A 34 -1.96 -13.63 0.01
N ILE A 35 -2.76 -14.55 -0.52
CA ILE A 35 -2.58 -15.11 -1.87
C ILE A 35 -3.32 -14.21 -2.85
N ASN A 36 -2.63 -13.78 -3.91
CA ASN A 36 -3.21 -12.87 -4.91
C ASN A 36 -4.37 -13.52 -5.68
N PRO A 37 -5.47 -12.79 -5.94
CA PRO A 37 -6.65 -13.33 -6.62
C PRO A 37 -6.44 -13.69 -8.10
N GLU A 38 -5.32 -13.34 -8.72
CA GLU A 38 -4.98 -13.80 -10.08
C GLU A 38 -4.36 -15.20 -10.09
N LEU A 39 -3.97 -15.73 -8.92
CA LEU A 39 -3.36 -17.05 -8.84
C LEU A 39 -4.41 -18.16 -8.97
N PRO A 40 -4.13 -19.18 -9.81
CA PRO A 40 -4.98 -20.37 -9.87
C PRO A 40 -4.93 -21.15 -8.56
N GLU A 41 -5.99 -21.91 -8.26
CA GLU A 41 -6.03 -22.75 -7.06
C GLU A 41 -4.93 -23.81 -7.08
N ASP A 42 -4.01 -23.71 -6.11
CA ASP A 42 -2.99 -24.73 -5.83
C ASP A 42 -2.81 -24.90 -4.32
N TYR A 43 -3.23 -26.06 -3.81
CA TYR A 43 -3.11 -26.41 -2.39
C TYR A 43 -1.65 -26.47 -1.91
N ASN A 44 -0.70 -26.75 -2.80
CA ASN A 44 0.72 -26.81 -2.44
C ASN A 44 1.24 -25.44 -2.00
N ILE A 45 0.68 -24.34 -2.50
CA ILE A 45 1.01 -22.98 -2.02
C ILE A 45 0.70 -22.87 -0.53
N ILE A 46 -0.51 -23.25 -0.10
CA ILE A 46 -0.92 -23.19 1.31
C ILE A 46 -0.05 -24.12 2.17
N ARG A 47 0.21 -25.34 1.69
CA ARG A 47 1.06 -26.31 2.42
C ARG A 47 2.47 -25.76 2.62
N ASN A 48 3.11 -25.30 1.54
CA ASN A 48 4.49 -24.85 1.58
C ASN A 48 4.64 -23.54 2.38
N ILE A 49 3.62 -22.67 2.40
CA ILE A 49 3.58 -21.53 3.34
C ILE A 49 3.59 -22.00 4.79
N LYS A 50 2.74 -22.99 5.14
CA LYS A 50 2.67 -23.52 6.51
C LYS A 50 4.00 -24.13 6.93
N ASP A 51 4.60 -24.95 6.08
CA ASP A 51 5.85 -25.63 6.37
C ASP A 51 7.01 -24.62 6.54
N MET A 52 7.10 -23.65 5.62
CA MET A 52 8.07 -22.56 5.69
C MET A 52 7.97 -21.78 7.00
N VAL A 53 6.77 -21.35 7.39
CA VAL A 53 6.58 -20.54 8.61
C VAL A 53 6.83 -21.35 9.88
N LYS A 54 6.45 -22.64 9.92
CA LYS A 54 6.73 -23.52 11.07
C LYS A 54 8.22 -23.67 11.31
N GLU A 55 8.99 -23.98 10.27
CA GLU A 55 10.45 -24.09 10.36
C GLU A 55 11.07 -22.72 10.70
N ALA A 56 10.56 -21.63 10.09
CA ALA A 56 11.03 -20.27 10.38
C ALA A 56 10.80 -19.86 11.83
N SER A 57 9.72 -20.34 12.46
CA SER A 57 9.42 -20.07 13.87
C SER A 57 10.50 -20.63 14.80
N THR A 58 10.91 -21.88 14.57
CA THR A 58 12.01 -22.51 15.31
C THR A 58 13.34 -21.81 15.03
N TYR A 59 13.61 -21.46 13.77
CA TYR A 59 14.85 -20.77 13.40
C TYR A 59 14.94 -19.39 14.06
N LEU A 60 13.88 -18.57 13.95
CA LEU A 60 13.80 -17.23 14.55
C LEU A 60 14.04 -17.30 16.06
N PHE A 61 13.43 -18.27 16.72
CA PHE A 61 13.56 -18.45 18.16
C PHE A 61 15.01 -18.66 18.58
N ASN A 62 15.72 -19.54 17.87
CA ASN A 62 17.13 -19.78 18.14
C ASN A 62 17.99 -18.57 17.80
N ALA A 63 17.81 -17.98 16.61
CA ALA A 63 18.58 -16.82 16.13
C ALA A 63 18.41 -15.58 17.02
N THR A 64 17.30 -15.48 17.74
CA THR A 64 16.97 -14.35 18.62
C THR A 64 17.25 -14.65 20.09
N LYS A 65 18.13 -15.61 20.38
CA LYS A 65 18.52 -15.99 21.74
C LYS A 65 17.30 -16.40 22.59
N GLN A 66 16.41 -17.22 22.00
CA GLN A 66 15.21 -17.82 22.60
C GLN A 66 14.13 -16.80 22.99
N ARG A 67 13.90 -15.79 22.14
CA ARG A 67 12.95 -14.69 22.43
C ARG A 67 11.73 -14.69 21.53
N PHE A 68 11.93 -14.72 20.21
CA PHE A 68 10.86 -14.44 19.25
C PHE A 68 10.50 -15.67 18.42
N PHE A 69 9.22 -15.91 18.20
CA PHE A 69 8.73 -17.00 17.36
C PHE A 69 7.40 -16.64 16.72
N PHE A 70 6.99 -17.37 15.68
CA PHE A 70 5.69 -17.19 15.03
C PHE A 70 4.64 -18.06 15.71
N LYS A 71 3.61 -17.44 16.30
CA LYS A 71 2.60 -18.14 17.11
C LYS A 71 1.28 -18.35 16.36
N ALA A 72 0.77 -17.32 15.70
CA ALA A 72 -0.52 -17.39 15.00
C ALA A 72 -0.48 -16.65 13.66
N VAL A 73 -0.80 -17.37 12.59
CA VAL A 73 -0.79 -16.87 11.21
C VAL A 73 -2.16 -17.06 10.56
N LYS A 74 -2.58 -16.06 9.82
CA LYS A 74 -3.82 -16.01 9.04
C LYS A 74 -3.44 -16.02 7.56
N ILE A 75 -3.97 -16.97 6.81
CA ILE A 75 -3.75 -17.06 5.35
C ILE A 75 -5.04 -16.66 4.65
N ILE A 76 -5.00 -15.58 3.88
CA ILE A 76 -6.13 -15.11 3.06
C ILE A 76 -6.14 -15.88 1.74
N ILE A 77 -7.27 -16.53 1.48
CA ILE A 77 -7.58 -17.33 0.32
C ILE A 77 -8.49 -16.53 -0.62
N PRO A 78 -8.18 -16.48 -1.92
CA PRO A 78 -8.98 -15.74 -2.89
C PRO A 78 -10.44 -16.18 -2.96
N LEU A 79 -11.30 -15.24 -3.36
CA LEU A 79 -12.74 -15.46 -3.53
C LEU A 79 -13.07 -16.57 -4.54
N HIS A 80 -12.30 -16.71 -5.62
CA HIS A 80 -12.57 -17.65 -6.72
C HIS A 80 -12.07 -19.07 -6.47
N TRP A 81 -11.28 -19.31 -5.40
CA TRP A 81 -10.90 -20.66 -5.00
C TRP A 81 -12.11 -21.38 -4.41
N LEU A 82 -12.18 -22.71 -4.58
CA LEU A 82 -13.33 -23.46 -4.11
C LEU A 82 -13.47 -23.36 -2.57
N PRO A 83 -14.64 -22.95 -2.05
CA PRO A 83 -14.84 -22.81 -0.61
C PRO A 83 -14.76 -24.17 0.08
N LYS A 84 -14.13 -24.21 1.26
CA LYS A 84 -13.99 -25.42 2.08
C LYS A 84 -14.58 -25.19 3.47
N PRO A 85 -15.16 -26.23 4.12
CA PRO A 85 -15.83 -26.06 5.42
C PRO A 85 -14.95 -25.50 6.54
N HIS A 86 -13.62 -25.67 6.43
CA HIS A 86 -12.65 -25.19 7.41
C HIS A 86 -12.10 -23.78 7.09
N TYR A 87 -12.55 -23.15 6.01
CA TYR A 87 -12.23 -21.76 5.72
C TYR A 87 -13.16 -20.85 6.51
N LEU A 88 -12.58 -19.94 7.28
CA LEU A 88 -13.31 -18.91 8.01
C LEU A 88 -13.52 -17.70 7.12
N SER A 89 -14.37 -16.77 7.56
CA SER A 89 -14.54 -15.50 6.86
C SER A 89 -13.43 -14.54 7.28
N VAL A 90 -12.93 -13.75 6.33
CA VAL A 90 -12.12 -12.57 6.65
C VAL A 90 -12.90 -11.62 7.56
N LYS A 91 -12.22 -11.01 8.52
CA LYS A 91 -12.78 -10.00 9.43
C LYS A 91 -12.21 -8.63 9.07
N THR A 92 -11.19 -8.20 9.78
CA THR A 92 -10.49 -6.93 9.52
C THR A 92 -9.25 -7.14 8.64
N GLU A 93 -8.92 -8.39 8.31
CA GLU A 93 -7.80 -8.75 7.43
C GLU A 93 -8.15 -8.51 5.96
N SER A 94 -7.19 -8.01 5.20
CA SER A 94 -7.35 -7.72 3.77
C SER A 94 -6.02 -7.89 3.02
N TYR A 95 -6.10 -8.05 1.70
CA TYR A 95 -4.90 -8.28 0.85
C TYR A 95 -3.96 -7.07 0.85
N ASP A 96 -4.51 -5.86 0.81
CA ASP A 96 -3.77 -4.60 0.81
C ASP A 96 -3.06 -4.28 2.13
N LYS A 97 -3.44 -4.95 3.23
CA LYS A 97 -2.84 -4.82 4.56
C LYS A 97 -2.02 -6.04 4.98
N ALA A 98 -1.79 -6.98 4.07
CA ALA A 98 -1.08 -8.22 4.38
C ALA A 98 0.42 -7.96 4.63
N ASP A 99 0.98 -8.66 5.61
CA ASP A 99 2.41 -8.63 5.94
C ASP A 99 3.23 -9.36 4.87
N VAL A 100 2.64 -10.38 4.26
CA VAL A 100 3.25 -11.20 3.22
C VAL A 100 2.26 -11.36 2.07
N ILE A 101 2.72 -11.08 0.86
CA ILE A 101 1.96 -11.20 -0.36
C ILE A 101 2.56 -12.32 -1.20
N VAL A 102 1.70 -13.24 -1.65
CA VAL A 102 2.05 -14.28 -2.61
C VAL A 102 1.43 -13.92 -3.95
N ALA A 103 2.25 -13.51 -4.92
CA ALA A 103 1.79 -13.04 -6.22
C ALA A 103 2.81 -13.35 -7.33
N ASN A 104 2.33 -13.41 -8.58
CA ASN A 104 3.23 -13.54 -9.73
C ASN A 104 4.09 -12.28 -9.90
N PRO A 105 5.34 -12.41 -10.37
CA PRO A 105 6.09 -11.25 -10.80
C PRO A 105 5.47 -10.66 -12.07
N PHE A 106 5.36 -9.33 -12.16
CA PHE A 106 4.68 -8.68 -13.27
C PHE A 106 5.49 -8.68 -14.60
N LEU A 107 6.82 -8.84 -14.55
CA LEU A 107 7.65 -9.17 -15.71
C LEU A 107 8.46 -10.44 -15.43
N LYS A 108 8.96 -11.10 -16.48
CA LYS A 108 9.81 -12.31 -16.50
C LYS A 108 11.15 -12.18 -15.72
N TYR A 109 11.30 -11.19 -14.86
CA TYR A 109 12.55 -10.80 -14.19
C TYR A 109 12.56 -11.17 -12.70
N GLY A 110 12.36 -12.47 -12.43
CA GLY A 110 12.82 -13.15 -11.22
C GLY A 110 11.73 -13.64 -10.29
N ASP A 111 12.05 -14.68 -9.54
CA ASP A 111 11.24 -15.26 -8.45
C ASP A 111 11.82 -14.89 -7.09
N ASP A 112 12.48 -13.74 -7.07
CA ASP A 112 13.37 -13.33 -5.99
C ASP A 112 12.51 -12.79 -4.84
N PRO A 113 12.60 -13.41 -3.66
CA PRO A 113 11.97 -12.90 -2.44
C PRO A 113 12.47 -11.50 -2.10
N TYR A 114 11.59 -10.64 -1.61
CA TYR A 114 11.99 -9.32 -1.13
C TYR A 114 11.01 -8.74 -0.12
N THR A 115 11.48 -7.74 0.62
CA THR A 115 10.65 -6.87 1.47
C THR A 115 10.62 -5.46 0.90
N LEU A 116 9.44 -4.90 0.72
CA LEU A 116 9.32 -3.49 0.39
C LEU A 116 9.59 -2.64 1.64
N GLN A 117 10.76 -2.02 1.69
CA GLN A 117 11.19 -1.15 2.79
C GLN A 117 11.85 0.11 2.23
N TYR A 118 11.27 1.26 2.55
CA TYR A 118 11.81 2.59 2.23
C TYR A 118 11.90 3.49 3.47
N GLY A 119 11.64 2.94 4.66
CA GLY A 119 11.89 3.59 5.94
C GLY A 119 13.37 3.50 6.33
N GLY A 120 13.81 4.40 7.21
CA GLY A 120 15.17 4.40 7.75
C GLY A 120 15.45 3.21 8.69
N CYS A 121 16.65 3.18 9.26
CA CYS A 121 17.03 2.14 10.20
C CYS A 121 16.08 2.07 11.41
N GLY A 122 15.59 0.87 11.73
CA GLY A 122 14.65 0.67 12.84
C GLY A 122 13.18 0.89 12.46
N GLU A 123 12.90 1.40 11.25
CA GLU A 123 11.54 1.65 10.76
C GLU A 123 11.00 0.42 10.01
N LYS A 124 9.78 0.01 10.33
CA LYS A 124 9.16 -1.19 9.73
C LYS A 124 9.03 -1.08 8.21
N GLY A 125 9.23 -2.20 7.52
CA GLY A 125 8.87 -2.37 6.12
C GLY A 125 7.36 -2.41 5.90
N ARG A 126 6.94 -2.59 4.65
CA ARG A 126 5.53 -2.59 4.24
C ARG A 126 4.95 -3.98 4.07
N TYR A 127 5.58 -4.80 3.23
CA TYR A 127 5.19 -6.18 3.02
C TYR A 127 6.37 -6.98 2.48
N ILE A 128 6.35 -8.29 2.74
CA ILE A 128 7.20 -9.29 2.10
C ILE A 128 6.49 -9.79 0.85
N HIS A 129 7.21 -9.99 -0.24
CA HIS A 129 6.68 -10.54 -1.48
C HIS A 129 7.36 -11.87 -1.81
N PHE A 130 6.55 -12.90 -1.99
CA PHE A 130 6.97 -14.19 -2.53
C PHE A 130 6.24 -14.52 -3.82
N THR A 131 6.90 -15.23 -4.72
CA THR A 131 6.24 -15.79 -5.90
C THR A 131 5.73 -17.20 -5.66
N PRO A 132 4.72 -17.67 -6.40
CA PRO A 132 4.33 -19.08 -6.39
C PRO A 132 5.49 -19.99 -6.75
N ASN A 133 6.35 -19.60 -7.71
CA ASN A 133 7.51 -20.41 -8.09
C ASN A 133 8.52 -20.54 -6.94
N PHE A 134 8.78 -19.47 -6.18
CA PHE A 134 9.60 -19.54 -4.97
C PHE A 134 9.07 -20.61 -3.99
N LEU A 135 7.75 -20.64 -3.78
CA LEU A 135 7.12 -21.60 -2.88
C LEU A 135 7.09 -23.02 -3.44
N LEU A 136 6.95 -23.21 -4.75
CA LEU A 136 6.68 -24.51 -5.38
C LEU A 136 7.92 -25.20 -5.98
N ASN A 137 8.96 -24.46 -6.38
CA ASN A 137 10.12 -24.99 -7.09
C ASN A 137 11.30 -25.24 -6.15
N ASP A 138 11.53 -26.51 -5.80
CA ASP A 138 12.62 -26.91 -4.91
C ASP A 138 14.02 -26.69 -5.48
N ASN A 139 14.17 -26.48 -6.80
CA ASN A 139 15.48 -26.11 -7.36
C ASN A 139 15.97 -24.74 -6.83
N LEU A 140 15.05 -23.87 -6.40
CA LEU A 140 15.40 -22.58 -5.80
C LEU A 140 16.00 -22.73 -4.39
N TYR A 141 15.89 -23.91 -3.77
CA TYR A 141 16.56 -24.22 -2.51
C TYR A 141 18.09 -24.11 -2.66
N ASN A 142 18.66 -24.56 -3.78
CA ASN A 142 20.09 -24.45 -4.04
C ASN A 142 20.53 -23.00 -4.30
N ILE A 143 19.58 -22.10 -4.59
CA ILE A 143 19.84 -20.71 -4.95
C ILE A 143 19.71 -19.77 -3.75
N TYR A 144 18.72 -20.00 -2.89
CA TYR A 144 18.40 -19.15 -1.74
C TYR A 144 18.63 -19.81 -0.38
N GLY A 145 18.79 -21.13 -0.35
CA GLY A 145 18.78 -21.94 0.87
C GLY A 145 17.37 -22.28 1.35
N SER A 146 17.25 -22.60 2.64
CA SER A 146 15.94 -22.91 3.25
C SER A 146 15.00 -21.71 3.14
N ARG A 147 13.77 -21.98 2.69
CA ARG A 147 12.68 -20.99 2.64
C ARG A 147 12.41 -20.37 4.01
N ALA A 148 12.63 -21.14 5.09
CA ALA A 148 12.48 -20.65 6.46
C ALA A 148 13.50 -19.57 6.82
N LYS A 149 14.76 -19.75 6.42
CA LYS A 149 15.82 -18.75 6.62
C LYS A 149 15.55 -17.50 5.80
N VAL A 150 15.14 -17.66 4.54
CA VAL A 150 14.69 -16.53 3.70
C VAL A 150 13.52 -15.79 4.34
N PHE A 151 12.53 -16.51 4.87
CA PHE A 151 11.42 -15.89 5.58
C PHE A 151 11.88 -15.06 6.77
N VAL A 152 12.83 -15.56 7.57
CA VAL A 152 13.38 -14.83 8.73
C VAL A 152 14.21 -13.61 8.29
N HIS A 153 14.97 -13.74 7.21
CA HIS A 153 15.72 -12.64 6.60
C HIS A 153 14.79 -11.50 6.18
N GLU A 154 13.76 -11.81 5.39
CA GLU A 154 12.74 -10.84 4.97
C GLU A 154 11.89 -10.31 6.14
N TRP A 155 11.61 -11.16 7.13
CA TRP A 155 10.94 -10.74 8.36
C TRP A 155 11.75 -9.70 9.13
N ALA A 156 13.07 -9.80 9.13
CA ALA A 156 13.92 -8.83 9.81
C ALA A 156 13.86 -7.45 9.14
N HIS A 157 13.88 -7.39 7.81
CA HIS A 157 13.59 -6.17 7.05
C HIS A 157 12.20 -5.61 7.40
N LEU A 158 11.18 -6.46 7.37
CA LEU A 158 9.80 -6.05 7.62
C LEU A 158 9.60 -5.51 9.04
N ARG A 159 10.04 -6.26 10.06
CA ARG A 159 9.66 -6.02 11.44
C ARG A 159 10.58 -5.04 12.17
N TRP A 160 11.87 -5.07 11.86
CA TRP A 160 12.89 -4.29 12.58
C TRP A 160 13.56 -3.23 11.72
N GLY A 161 13.29 -3.17 10.41
CA GLY A 161 13.87 -2.14 9.55
C GLY A 161 15.39 -2.23 9.47
N VAL A 162 15.95 -3.43 9.56
CA VAL A 162 17.37 -3.67 9.34
C VAL A 162 17.65 -3.76 7.84
N PHE A 163 18.92 -3.69 7.45
CA PHE A 163 19.37 -3.77 6.07
C PHE A 163 20.35 -4.93 5.88
N ASP A 164 20.61 -5.25 4.62
CA ASP A 164 21.57 -6.28 4.25
C ASP A 164 23.00 -5.93 4.71
N GLU A 165 23.69 -6.94 5.19
CA GLU A 165 25.10 -6.88 5.58
C GLU A 165 26.05 -7.31 4.44
N TYR A 166 25.50 -7.56 3.24
CA TYR A 166 26.19 -7.66 1.94
C TYR A 166 25.91 -6.42 1.07
N ASN A 167 26.65 -6.28 -0.04
CA ASN A 167 26.40 -5.24 -1.03
C ASN A 167 26.83 -5.70 -2.43
N ASN A 168 25.90 -5.70 -3.39
CA ASN A 168 26.18 -6.11 -4.77
C ASN A 168 26.93 -5.04 -5.58
N ASP A 169 26.76 -3.76 -5.25
CA ASP A 169 27.41 -2.64 -5.94
C ASP A 169 28.81 -2.34 -5.36
N ALA A 170 29.00 -2.62 -4.08
CA ALA A 170 30.28 -2.53 -3.38
C ALA A 170 30.62 -3.87 -2.68
N PRO A 171 30.86 -4.95 -3.45
CA PRO A 171 31.13 -6.28 -2.89
C PRO A 171 32.50 -6.39 -2.22
N PHE A 172 33.40 -5.43 -2.47
CA PHE A 172 34.74 -5.37 -1.88
C PHE A 172 35.07 -3.97 -1.40
N TYR A 173 35.90 -3.89 -0.36
CA TYR A 173 36.43 -2.64 0.16
C TYR A 173 37.89 -2.82 0.60
N VAL A 174 38.62 -1.70 0.73
CA VAL A 174 39.99 -1.72 1.24
C VAL A 174 39.97 -1.60 2.76
N SER A 175 40.53 -2.58 3.45
CA SER A 175 40.74 -2.56 4.89
C SER A 175 42.22 -2.36 5.20
N VAL A 176 42.53 -1.50 6.17
CA VAL A 176 43.89 -1.36 6.71
C VAL A 176 43.91 -2.02 8.08
N ASN A 177 44.64 -3.13 8.18
CA ASN A 177 44.87 -3.86 9.43
C ASN A 177 46.38 -3.87 9.71
N SER A 178 46.78 -3.37 10.88
CA SER A 178 48.19 -3.31 11.32
C SER A 178 49.14 -2.67 10.28
N GLY A 179 48.67 -1.62 9.59
CA GLY A 179 49.45 -0.86 8.62
C GLY A 179 49.57 -1.47 7.22
N LYS A 180 48.97 -2.63 6.97
CA LYS A 180 48.89 -3.23 5.61
C LYS A 180 47.48 -3.09 5.06
N ALA A 181 47.37 -2.56 3.84
CA ALA A 181 46.11 -2.50 3.11
C ALA A 181 45.85 -3.85 2.42
N SER A 182 44.67 -4.42 2.64
CA SER A 182 44.16 -5.61 1.94
C SER A 182 42.76 -5.34 1.40
N VAL A 183 42.39 -6.05 0.33
CA VAL A 183 41.02 -6.05 -0.19
C VAL A 183 40.22 -7.09 0.57
N GLU A 184 39.09 -6.69 1.12
CA GLU A 184 38.17 -7.53 1.88
C GLU A 184 36.81 -7.60 1.20
N ALA A 185 36.14 -8.74 1.29
CA ALA A 185 34.74 -8.87 0.90
C ALA A 185 33.83 -8.12 1.87
N THR A 186 32.79 -7.48 1.36
CA THR A 186 31.73 -6.86 2.16
C THR A 186 30.87 -7.95 2.79
N ARG A 187 30.96 -8.08 4.10
CA ARG A 187 30.35 -9.16 4.90
C ARG A 187 30.19 -8.75 6.34
N CYS A 188 29.29 -9.40 7.07
CA CYS A 188 29.13 -9.06 8.47
C CYS A 188 30.33 -9.42 9.33
N SER A 189 30.84 -10.65 9.25
CA SER A 189 32.03 -11.06 9.99
C SER A 189 33.22 -11.25 9.06
N ALA A 190 34.35 -10.62 9.38
CA ALA A 190 35.61 -10.80 8.67
C ALA A 190 36.19 -12.22 8.84
N ASP A 191 35.69 -13.00 9.80
CA ASP A 191 36.13 -14.37 10.09
C ASP A 191 35.48 -15.41 9.17
N VAL A 192 34.49 -15.02 8.36
CA VAL A 192 33.95 -15.91 7.33
C VAL A 192 35.09 -16.31 6.38
N THR A 193 35.27 -17.58 6.05
CA THR A 193 36.33 -18.02 5.15
C THR A 193 35.78 -18.27 3.75
N GLY A 194 36.63 -18.13 2.73
CA GLY A 194 36.25 -18.30 1.34
C GLY A 194 37.34 -17.85 0.38
N GLN A 195 37.04 -17.87 -0.91
CA GLN A 195 37.98 -17.52 -1.97
C GLN A 195 37.46 -16.38 -2.86
N TYR A 196 38.39 -15.58 -3.38
CA TYR A 196 38.12 -14.52 -4.33
C TYR A 196 38.32 -15.05 -5.76
N ILE A 197 37.22 -15.31 -6.46
CA ILE A 197 37.27 -15.91 -7.80
C ILE A 197 36.42 -15.15 -8.82
N VAL A 198 36.83 -15.23 -10.09
CA VAL A 198 36.03 -14.83 -11.24
C VAL A 198 35.47 -16.09 -11.89
N PRO A 199 34.16 -16.34 -11.86
CA PRO A 199 33.57 -17.47 -12.57
C PRO A 199 33.62 -17.23 -14.08
N SER A 200 34.40 -18.02 -14.81
CA SER A 200 34.43 -18.01 -16.28
C SER A 200 33.66 -19.21 -16.82
N CYS A 201 32.41 -18.97 -17.23
CA CYS A 201 31.53 -20.03 -17.74
C CYS A 201 31.48 -19.97 -19.28
N THR A 202 31.92 -21.05 -19.93
CA THR A 202 31.81 -21.24 -21.38
C THR A 202 31.08 -22.55 -21.66
N GLY A 203 29.89 -22.47 -22.27
CA GLY A 203 29.01 -23.64 -22.44
C GLY A 203 28.45 -24.12 -21.10
N ASN A 204 28.47 -25.44 -20.85
CA ASN A 204 27.95 -26.05 -19.61
C ASN A 204 29.01 -26.16 -18.48
N GLY A 205 30.20 -25.57 -18.64
CA GLY A 205 31.28 -25.65 -17.66
C GLY A 205 31.74 -24.27 -17.20
N CYS A 206 31.95 -24.12 -15.89
CA CYS A 206 32.58 -22.95 -15.29
C CYS A 206 33.99 -23.31 -14.83
N MET A 207 35.01 -22.63 -15.37
CA MET A 207 36.38 -22.69 -14.86
C MET A 207 36.65 -21.42 -14.05
N PRO A 208 36.59 -21.47 -12.72
CA PRO A 208 36.93 -20.32 -11.90
C PRO A 208 38.43 -20.00 -12.00
N ARG A 209 38.76 -18.72 -11.88
CA ARG A 209 40.14 -18.23 -11.75
C ARG A 209 40.23 -17.27 -10.58
N GLU A 210 41.41 -17.15 -9.98
CA GLU A 210 41.63 -16.16 -8.93
C GLU A 210 41.42 -14.72 -9.43
N CYS A 211 40.92 -13.87 -8.51
CA CYS A 211 40.75 -12.45 -8.78
C CYS A 211 42.09 -11.72 -8.85
N LYS A 212 42.23 -10.86 -9.86
CA LYS A 212 43.38 -9.98 -10.02
C LYS A 212 43.13 -8.66 -9.32
N TYR A 213 44.17 -8.17 -8.63
CA TYR A 213 44.18 -6.85 -8.04
C TYR A 213 44.34 -5.77 -9.12
N ASP A 214 43.46 -4.77 -9.11
CA ASP A 214 43.51 -3.62 -10.01
C ASP A 214 44.22 -2.44 -9.32
N GLN A 215 45.35 -2.03 -9.90
CA GLN A 215 46.17 -0.93 -9.38
C GLN A 215 45.49 0.44 -9.47
N GLN A 216 44.53 0.63 -10.37
CA GLN A 216 43.81 1.89 -10.56
C GLN A 216 42.69 2.06 -9.53
N THR A 217 41.83 1.04 -9.39
CA THR A 217 40.69 1.07 -8.45
C THR A 217 41.10 0.73 -7.01
N LYS A 218 42.28 0.13 -6.83
CA LYS A 218 42.75 -0.44 -5.55
C LYS A 218 41.89 -1.58 -5.01
N LEU A 219 41.01 -2.14 -5.85
CA LEU A 219 40.10 -3.26 -5.56
C LEU A 219 40.39 -4.44 -6.50
N TYR A 220 39.62 -5.52 -6.38
CA TYR A 220 39.64 -6.59 -7.37
C TYR A 220 38.98 -6.15 -8.69
N GLU A 221 39.39 -6.80 -9.77
CA GLU A 221 38.83 -6.58 -11.11
C GLU A 221 37.31 -6.82 -11.17
N ALA A 222 36.67 -6.19 -12.16
CA ALA A 222 35.24 -6.36 -12.42
C ALA A 222 34.89 -7.85 -12.67
N GLY A 223 33.80 -8.31 -12.06
CA GLY A 223 33.35 -9.70 -12.14
C GLY A 223 33.96 -10.64 -11.09
N CYS A 224 34.89 -10.16 -10.26
CA CYS A 224 35.33 -10.88 -9.06
C CYS A 224 34.16 -11.09 -8.08
N LYS A 225 34.11 -12.26 -7.46
CA LYS A 225 33.14 -12.62 -6.41
C LYS A 225 33.86 -13.30 -5.24
N PHE A 226 33.36 -13.04 -4.04
CA PHE A 226 33.74 -13.83 -2.87
C PHE A 226 32.82 -15.04 -2.76
N ILE A 227 33.40 -16.23 -2.81
CA ILE A 227 32.67 -17.50 -2.65
C ILE A 227 33.02 -18.07 -1.27
N PRO A 228 32.04 -18.18 -0.36
CA PRO A 228 32.27 -18.67 1.00
C PRO A 228 32.53 -20.19 1.00
N ASP A 229 33.31 -20.64 1.98
CA ASP A 229 33.32 -22.06 2.34
C ASP A 229 31.94 -22.47 2.89
N LYS A 230 31.43 -23.64 2.51
CA LYS A 230 30.12 -24.12 2.96
C LYS A 230 30.08 -24.31 4.48
N THR A 231 31.18 -24.80 5.04
CA THR A 231 31.38 -24.97 6.47
C THR A 231 32.18 -23.80 7.02
N GLN A 232 31.53 -22.97 7.82
CA GLN A 232 32.15 -21.84 8.51
C GLN A 232 32.40 -22.16 9.98
N ILE A 233 33.48 -21.62 10.53
CA ILE A 233 33.78 -21.69 11.97
C ILE A 233 33.01 -20.60 12.74
N SER A 234 32.84 -19.43 12.12
CA SER A 234 32.09 -18.31 12.67
C SER A 234 30.59 -18.47 12.37
N PRO A 235 29.69 -18.31 13.36
CA PRO A 235 28.26 -18.21 13.10
C PRO A 235 28.01 -16.90 12.34
N ALA A 236 27.84 -16.99 11.03
CA ALA A 236 27.58 -15.82 10.21
C ALA A 236 26.14 -15.33 10.39
N SER A 237 25.88 -14.12 9.91
CA SER A 237 24.59 -13.44 10.05
C SER A 237 23.57 -13.86 8.99
N ILE A 238 22.33 -14.02 9.43
CA ILE A 238 21.17 -14.22 8.55
C ILE A 238 20.96 -13.05 7.57
N MET A 239 21.45 -11.85 7.90
CA MET A 239 21.41 -10.67 7.02
C MET A 239 22.60 -10.58 6.05
N TYR A 240 23.51 -11.57 6.06
CA TYR A 240 24.64 -11.64 5.12
C TYR A 240 24.50 -12.78 4.11
N MET A 241 24.42 -14.04 4.57
CA MET A 241 24.40 -15.22 3.68
C MET A 241 23.45 -16.29 4.22
N GLN A 242 22.15 -16.03 4.10
CA GLN A 242 21.07 -16.83 4.71
C GLN A 242 21.09 -18.32 4.34
N SER A 243 21.74 -18.70 3.25
CA SER A 243 21.78 -20.08 2.76
C SER A 243 22.80 -20.98 3.43
N LEU A 244 23.84 -20.41 4.06
CA LEU A 244 24.89 -21.20 4.67
C LEU A 244 24.34 -22.01 5.86
N PRO A 245 24.67 -23.29 6.00
CA PRO A 245 24.19 -24.10 7.12
C PRO A 245 24.58 -23.54 8.49
N SER A 246 25.80 -22.99 8.60
CA SER A 246 26.37 -22.38 9.81
C SER A 246 25.73 -21.05 10.22
N VAL A 247 24.92 -20.44 9.34
CA VAL A 247 24.20 -19.21 9.66
C VAL A 247 23.00 -19.55 10.53
N VAL A 248 23.11 -19.20 11.81
CA VAL A 248 22.10 -19.51 12.84
C VAL A 248 21.73 -18.29 13.69
N GLU A 249 22.37 -17.14 13.48
CA GLU A 249 22.27 -15.95 14.33
C GLU A 249 22.16 -14.66 13.52
N PHE A 250 21.86 -13.56 14.22
CA PHE A 250 22.06 -12.20 13.72
C PHE A 250 23.43 -11.70 14.14
N CYS A 251 24.06 -10.89 13.31
CA CYS A 251 25.33 -10.29 13.64
C CYS A 251 25.21 -9.35 14.85
N ASP A 252 26.14 -9.46 15.77
CA ASP A 252 26.21 -8.61 16.96
C ASP A 252 27.51 -7.81 17.01
N GLN A 253 27.67 -6.96 18.02
CA GLN A 253 28.83 -6.08 18.14
C GLN A 253 30.19 -6.82 18.13
N SER A 254 30.24 -8.10 18.54
CA SER A 254 31.47 -8.88 18.56
C SER A 254 31.84 -9.46 17.20
N THR A 255 30.84 -9.73 16.36
CA THR A 255 30.99 -10.36 15.05
C THR A 255 30.89 -9.37 13.90
N HIS A 256 30.33 -8.18 14.16
CA HIS A 256 30.03 -7.15 13.17
C HIS A 256 31.25 -6.37 12.68
N ASN A 257 31.33 -6.20 11.37
CA ASN A 257 32.39 -5.52 10.67
C ASN A 257 31.95 -4.12 10.28
N GLU A 258 32.23 -3.16 11.16
CA GLU A 258 31.90 -1.74 10.96
C GLU A 258 32.62 -1.12 9.73
N LYS A 259 33.72 -1.73 9.26
CA LYS A 259 34.46 -1.25 8.09
C LYS A 259 33.81 -1.66 6.76
N ALA A 260 32.90 -2.65 6.76
CA ALA A 260 32.29 -3.16 5.55
C ALA A 260 31.38 -2.12 4.88
N THR A 261 31.43 -2.03 3.56
CA THR A 261 30.60 -1.10 2.76
C THR A 261 29.20 -1.66 2.49
N ASN A 262 28.50 -2.10 3.53
CA ASN A 262 27.13 -2.62 3.45
C ASN A 262 26.07 -1.55 3.80
N LEU A 263 24.81 -1.83 3.45
CA LEU A 263 23.72 -0.90 3.66
C LEU A 263 23.36 -0.77 5.14
N GLN A 264 23.48 -1.85 5.91
CA GLN A 264 23.33 -1.82 7.36
C GLN A 264 24.24 -0.76 8.02
N ASN A 265 25.54 -0.76 7.72
CA ASN A 265 26.48 0.23 8.27
C ASN A 265 26.11 1.65 7.84
N LYS A 266 25.78 1.83 6.55
CA LYS A 266 25.42 3.12 5.99
C LYS A 266 24.16 3.72 6.63
N MET A 267 23.13 2.90 6.85
CA MET A 267 21.81 3.36 7.28
C MET A 267 21.62 3.35 8.80
N CYS A 268 22.29 2.44 9.50
CA CYS A 268 22.13 2.22 10.94
C CYS A 268 23.26 2.81 11.79
N ASN A 269 24.01 3.78 11.26
CA ASN A 269 25.15 4.39 11.96
C ASN A 269 26.15 3.34 12.46
N TYR A 270 26.55 2.42 11.58
CA TYR A 270 27.51 1.34 11.84
C TYR A 270 27.08 0.29 12.88
N LYS A 271 25.84 0.35 13.40
CA LYS A 271 25.31 -0.65 14.33
C LYS A 271 25.06 -1.98 13.64
N SER A 272 25.36 -3.06 14.34
CA SER A 272 25.00 -4.43 13.93
C SER A 272 23.49 -4.63 13.84
N THR A 273 23.06 -5.62 13.06
CA THR A 273 21.64 -5.99 12.97
C THR A 273 21.05 -6.35 14.33
N TRP A 274 21.79 -7.07 15.17
CA TRP A 274 21.34 -7.43 16.52
C TRP A 274 21.19 -6.21 17.44
N GLU A 275 22.06 -5.20 17.36
CA GLU A 275 21.90 -3.97 18.13
C GLU A 275 20.64 -3.19 17.77
N VAL A 276 20.26 -3.17 16.48
CA VAL A 276 19.00 -2.57 16.04
C VAL A 276 17.81 -3.35 16.62
N ILE A 277 17.85 -4.68 16.57
CA ILE A 277 16.82 -5.55 17.15
C ILE A 277 16.71 -5.33 18.67
N MET A 278 17.82 -5.26 19.40
CA MET A 278 17.82 -5.02 20.85
C MET A 278 17.22 -3.67 21.25
N ASN A 279 17.35 -2.66 20.40
CA ASN A 279 16.77 -1.33 20.62
C ASN A 279 15.29 -1.24 20.20
N SER A 280 14.72 -2.29 19.63
CA SER A 280 13.32 -2.31 19.20
C SER A 280 12.35 -2.45 20.38
N THR A 281 11.11 -1.97 20.18
CA THR A 281 10.01 -2.15 21.14
C THR A 281 9.66 -3.62 21.39
N ASP A 282 9.95 -4.49 20.43
CA ASP A 282 9.72 -5.93 20.56
C ASP A 282 10.65 -6.54 21.62
N PHE A 283 11.90 -6.09 21.64
CA PHE A 283 12.90 -6.57 22.59
C PHE A 283 12.66 -6.04 24.01
N SER A 284 12.29 -4.77 24.17
CA SER A 284 11.99 -4.18 25.48
C SER A 284 10.83 -4.89 26.20
N ASN A 285 9.90 -5.48 25.44
CA ASN A 285 8.69 -6.12 25.96
C ASN A 285 8.83 -7.64 26.15
N THR A 286 10.02 -8.21 25.93
CA THR A 286 10.23 -9.66 25.98
C THR A 286 11.47 -10.07 26.75
N SER A 287 11.36 -11.20 27.44
CA SER A 287 12.47 -11.87 28.13
C SER A 287 12.78 -13.20 27.43
N PRO A 288 14.02 -13.72 27.54
CA PRO A 288 14.33 -15.06 27.05
C PRO A 288 13.44 -16.10 27.71
N ILE A 289 12.95 -17.03 26.91
CA ILE A 289 12.04 -18.09 27.36
C ILE A 289 12.81 -19.26 28.01
N ASN A 290 14.13 -19.35 27.79
CA ASN A 290 15.02 -20.39 28.36
C ASN A 290 14.52 -21.81 28.08
N SER A 291 14.16 -22.07 26.83
CA SER A 291 13.68 -23.37 26.34
C SER A 291 14.46 -23.77 25.10
N ALA A 292 14.62 -25.08 24.86
CA ALA A 292 15.26 -25.59 23.65
C ALA A 292 14.40 -25.40 22.39
N SER A 293 13.10 -25.10 22.55
CA SER A 293 12.15 -24.91 21.44
C SER A 293 11.07 -23.88 21.80
N PRO A 294 10.38 -23.29 20.80
CA PRO A 294 9.27 -22.39 21.04
C PRO A 294 8.19 -23.03 21.94
N PRO A 295 7.58 -22.27 22.87
CA PRO A 295 6.54 -22.82 23.77
C PRO A 295 5.29 -23.35 23.08
N PHE A 296 5.02 -22.88 21.87
CA PHE A 296 3.84 -23.24 21.08
C PHE A 296 4.26 -23.51 19.64
N GLU A 297 3.64 -24.51 19.02
CA GLU A 297 3.70 -24.67 17.57
C GLU A 297 2.90 -23.56 16.89
N THR A 298 3.36 -23.11 15.72
CA THR A 298 2.65 -22.10 14.93
C THR A 298 1.27 -22.62 14.52
N SER A 299 0.23 -21.87 14.91
CA SER A 299 -1.15 -22.11 14.51
C SER A 299 -1.50 -21.36 13.22
N PHE A 300 -2.37 -21.96 12.40
CA PHE A 300 -2.80 -21.38 11.13
C PHE A 300 -4.32 -21.33 11.06
N SER A 301 -4.83 -20.17 10.65
CA SER A 301 -6.23 -20.01 10.25
C SER A 301 -6.29 -19.68 8.76
N LEU A 302 -7.22 -20.32 8.06
CA LEU A 302 -7.45 -20.12 6.64
C LEU A 302 -8.70 -19.26 6.50
N LEU A 303 -8.55 -18.06 5.96
CA LEU A 303 -9.62 -17.07 5.83
C LEU A 303 -9.94 -16.91 4.35
N GLN A 304 -11.20 -17.01 3.94
CA GLN A 304 -11.58 -16.78 2.55
C GLN A 304 -12.23 -15.41 2.39
N THR A 305 -11.80 -14.68 1.37
CA THR A 305 -12.43 -13.43 0.95
C THR A 305 -13.87 -13.69 0.50
N LYS A 306 -14.76 -12.75 0.80
CA LYS A 306 -16.18 -12.78 0.40
C LYS A 306 -16.50 -11.61 -0.52
N ASP A 307 -17.70 -11.64 -1.11
CA ASP A 307 -18.24 -10.47 -1.80
C ASP A 307 -18.21 -9.25 -0.88
N ARG A 308 -17.87 -8.09 -1.45
CA ARG A 308 -17.79 -6.83 -0.70
C ARG A 308 -19.18 -6.42 -0.23
N VAL A 309 -19.33 -6.12 1.06
CA VAL A 309 -20.59 -5.66 1.67
C VAL A 309 -20.35 -4.30 2.30
N VAL A 310 -21.04 -3.28 1.82
CA VAL A 310 -20.89 -1.89 2.27
C VAL A 310 -22.23 -1.35 2.76
N CYS A 311 -22.25 -0.70 3.92
CA CYS A 311 -23.38 0.09 4.38
C CYS A 311 -22.97 1.56 4.49
N LEU A 312 -23.62 2.43 3.70
CA LEU A 312 -23.45 3.87 3.83
C LEU A 312 -24.25 4.35 5.05
N VAL A 313 -23.58 4.94 6.03
CA VAL A 313 -24.20 5.52 7.23
C VAL A 313 -23.98 7.03 7.18
N LEU A 314 -25.04 7.73 6.78
CA LEU A 314 -24.98 9.12 6.34
C LEU A 314 -25.63 10.05 7.37
N ASP A 315 -24.86 11.02 7.86
CA ASP A 315 -25.35 12.04 8.78
C ASP A 315 -26.27 13.05 8.06
N VAL A 316 -27.46 13.23 8.61
CA VAL A 316 -28.46 14.21 8.15
C VAL A 316 -28.90 15.12 9.29
N SER A 317 -28.09 15.27 10.34
CA SER A 317 -28.31 16.19 11.46
C SER A 317 -28.30 17.66 11.02
N GLY A 318 -28.87 18.55 11.83
CA GLY A 318 -29.04 19.97 11.46
C GLY A 318 -27.73 20.71 11.13
N SER A 319 -26.59 20.31 11.70
CA SER A 319 -25.27 20.89 11.41
C SER A 319 -24.81 20.64 9.96
N MET A 320 -25.35 19.60 9.31
CA MET A 320 -25.09 19.28 7.91
C MET A 320 -25.80 20.22 6.91
N ASP A 321 -26.69 21.11 7.37
CA ASP A 321 -27.27 22.17 6.53
C ASP A 321 -26.28 23.33 6.32
N GLY A 322 -25.30 23.48 7.21
CA GLY A 322 -24.21 24.44 7.08
C GLY A 322 -23.24 24.10 5.95
N TYR A 323 -22.57 25.13 5.40
CA TYR A 323 -21.47 25.00 4.43
C TYR A 323 -21.75 24.08 3.23
N ASN A 324 -23.02 23.92 2.85
CA ASN A 324 -23.47 23.03 1.77
C ASN A 324 -23.07 21.54 1.98
N ARG A 325 -22.85 21.12 3.23
CA ARG A 325 -22.36 19.78 3.59
C ARG A 325 -23.29 18.67 3.08
N ILE A 326 -24.60 18.79 3.29
CA ILE A 326 -25.57 17.77 2.84
C ILE A 326 -25.58 17.58 1.31
N LYS A 327 -25.38 18.64 0.53
CA LYS A 327 -25.33 18.53 -0.94
C LYS A 327 -24.01 17.94 -1.41
N ARG A 328 -22.90 18.28 -0.76
CA ARG A 328 -21.59 17.67 -1.02
C ARG A 328 -21.61 16.17 -0.68
N LEU A 329 -22.25 15.80 0.44
CA LEU A 329 -22.50 14.40 0.81
C LEU A 329 -23.27 13.68 -0.29
N TYR A 330 -24.39 14.25 -0.75
CA TYR A 330 -25.17 13.67 -1.84
C TYR A 330 -24.30 13.45 -3.09
N GLN A 331 -23.58 14.48 -3.54
CA GLN A 331 -22.71 14.41 -4.73
C GLN A 331 -21.66 13.30 -4.60
N ALA A 332 -20.98 13.23 -3.46
CA ALA A 332 -19.91 12.25 -3.25
C ALA A 332 -20.46 10.82 -3.14
N ALA A 333 -21.58 10.62 -2.45
CA ALA A 333 -22.25 9.32 -2.37
C ALA A 333 -22.84 8.89 -3.73
N GLU A 334 -23.38 9.83 -4.51
CA GLU A 334 -23.87 9.59 -5.87
C GLU A 334 -22.74 9.10 -6.79
N ILE A 335 -21.57 9.77 -6.76
CA ILE A 335 -20.39 9.34 -7.53
C ILE A 335 -19.88 7.98 -7.05
N PHE A 336 -19.83 7.76 -5.72
CA PHE A 336 -19.43 6.48 -5.15
C PHE A 336 -20.29 5.32 -5.67
N LEU A 337 -21.62 5.45 -5.57
CA LEU A 337 -22.58 4.43 -5.96
C LEU A 337 -22.61 4.19 -7.46
N LEU A 338 -22.40 5.22 -8.27
CA LEU A 338 -22.51 5.11 -9.72
C LEU A 338 -21.21 4.66 -10.39
N GLN A 339 -20.05 4.98 -9.81
CA GLN A 339 -18.76 4.81 -10.51
C GLN A 339 -17.73 4.03 -9.73
N ILE A 340 -17.63 4.25 -8.43
CA ILE A 340 -16.48 3.79 -7.64
C ILE A 340 -16.67 2.34 -7.22
N ILE A 341 -17.80 2.07 -6.56
CA ILE A 341 -18.09 0.75 -6.01
C ILE A 341 -18.17 -0.32 -7.10
N GLU A 342 -17.56 -1.47 -6.85
CA GLU A 342 -17.35 -2.53 -7.84
C GLU A 342 -18.63 -3.33 -8.09
N MET A 343 -18.78 -3.84 -9.32
CA MET A 343 -19.85 -4.79 -9.67
C MET A 343 -19.77 -6.04 -8.78
N GLY A 344 -20.92 -6.59 -8.40
CA GLY A 344 -21.04 -7.73 -7.48
C GLY A 344 -21.10 -7.35 -6.00
N SER A 345 -20.70 -6.12 -5.63
CA SER A 345 -20.77 -5.63 -4.24
C SER A 345 -22.22 -5.47 -3.76
N TRP A 346 -22.44 -5.64 -2.46
CA TRP A 346 -23.72 -5.40 -1.79
C TRP A 346 -23.72 -4.05 -1.09
N VAL A 347 -24.78 -3.26 -1.27
CA VAL A 347 -24.89 -1.92 -0.69
C VAL A 347 -26.19 -1.74 0.08
N GLY A 348 -26.09 -1.22 1.30
CA GLY A 348 -27.21 -0.69 2.09
C GLY A 348 -27.02 0.80 2.36
N ILE A 349 -28.12 1.50 2.65
CA ILE A 349 -28.09 2.93 2.99
C ILE A 349 -28.90 3.18 4.26
N VAL A 350 -28.24 3.80 5.23
CA VAL A 350 -28.79 4.26 6.50
C VAL A 350 -28.53 5.77 6.60
N THR A 351 -29.53 6.51 7.05
CA THR A 351 -29.36 7.92 7.44
C THR A 351 -29.60 8.08 8.92
N PHE A 352 -28.93 9.01 9.57
CA PHE A 352 -29.16 9.28 10.99
C PHE A 352 -29.14 10.78 11.33
N HIS A 353 -29.92 11.13 12.32
CA HIS A 353 -29.89 12.40 13.05
C HIS A 353 -30.06 12.04 14.53
N SER A 354 -31.06 12.57 15.24
CA SER A 354 -31.49 12.10 16.57
C SER A 354 -31.85 10.60 16.62
N THR A 355 -32.32 10.03 15.51
CA THR A 355 -32.58 8.60 15.34
C THR A 355 -32.05 8.13 13.99
N ALA A 356 -31.87 6.82 13.82
CA ALA A 356 -31.40 6.23 12.56
C ALA A 356 -32.54 5.55 11.79
N GLN A 357 -32.49 5.66 10.46
CA GLN A 357 -33.46 5.07 9.54
C GLN A 357 -32.75 4.27 8.46
N ILE A 358 -33.22 3.04 8.25
CA ILE A 358 -32.83 2.23 7.08
C ILE A 358 -33.61 2.77 5.88
N LYS A 359 -32.89 3.28 4.87
CA LYS A 359 -33.50 3.74 3.62
C LYS A 359 -33.66 2.60 2.63
N ILE A 360 -32.65 1.73 2.56
CA ILE A 360 -32.70 0.50 1.77
C ILE A 360 -31.80 -0.56 2.40
N ASN A 361 -32.27 -1.81 2.38
CA ASN A 361 -31.47 -2.98 2.78
C ASN A 361 -30.43 -3.33 1.71
N LEU A 362 -29.60 -4.34 1.96
CA LEU A 362 -28.53 -4.74 1.03
C LEU A 362 -29.06 -5.10 -0.38
N GLN A 363 -28.63 -4.35 -1.39
CA GLN A 363 -28.83 -4.63 -2.81
C GLN A 363 -27.52 -4.95 -3.50
N GLN A 364 -27.50 -5.97 -4.36
CA GLN A 364 -26.31 -6.33 -5.13
C GLN A 364 -26.21 -5.50 -6.39
N ILE A 365 -25.05 -4.91 -6.63
CA ILE A 365 -24.77 -4.12 -7.82
C ILE A 365 -24.49 -5.05 -8.99
N VAL A 366 -25.55 -5.43 -9.71
CA VAL A 366 -25.49 -6.32 -10.88
C VAL A 366 -25.77 -5.60 -12.19
N SER A 367 -26.20 -4.34 -12.15
CA SER A 367 -26.48 -3.52 -13.34
C SER A 367 -26.48 -2.03 -13.01
N GLU A 368 -26.44 -1.19 -14.05
CA GLU A 368 -26.59 0.26 -13.93
C GLU A 368 -27.96 0.65 -13.35
N THR A 369 -29.02 -0.09 -13.68
CA THR A 369 -30.37 0.15 -13.13
C THR A 369 -30.38 0.09 -11.61
N VAL A 370 -29.69 -0.90 -11.02
CA VAL A 370 -29.58 -0.98 -9.55
C VAL A 370 -28.84 0.22 -8.97
N ARG A 371 -27.80 0.72 -9.64
CA ARG A 371 -27.08 1.91 -9.19
C ARG A 371 -27.97 3.16 -9.24
N GLN A 372 -28.77 3.30 -10.31
CA GLN A 372 -29.76 4.37 -10.45
C GLN A 372 -30.86 4.29 -9.40
N ASP A 373 -31.32 3.08 -9.03
CA ASP A 373 -32.30 2.90 -7.96
C ASP A 373 -31.70 3.31 -6.61
N LEU A 374 -30.45 2.93 -6.31
CA LEU A 374 -29.77 3.25 -5.05
C LEU A 374 -29.65 4.76 -4.80
N ILE A 375 -29.36 5.56 -5.83
CA ILE A 375 -29.21 7.02 -5.64
C ILE A 375 -30.52 7.74 -5.28
N THR A 376 -31.67 7.13 -5.55
CA THR A 376 -32.98 7.70 -5.16
C THR A 376 -33.18 7.71 -3.64
N TYR A 377 -32.39 6.93 -2.90
CA TYR A 377 -32.43 6.83 -1.44
C TYR A 377 -31.45 7.77 -0.72
N LEU A 378 -30.63 8.53 -1.47
CA LEU A 378 -29.66 9.46 -0.89
C LEU A 378 -30.36 10.69 -0.29
N PRO A 379 -29.87 11.22 0.85
CA PRO A 379 -30.53 12.30 1.56
C PRO A 379 -30.33 13.67 0.89
N THR A 380 -31.39 14.48 0.85
CA THR A 380 -31.37 15.80 0.21
C THR A 380 -31.48 16.98 1.18
N SER A 381 -31.76 16.71 2.45
CA SER A 381 -32.02 17.71 3.50
C SER A 381 -31.45 17.25 4.84
N ALA A 382 -31.14 18.22 5.71
CA ALA A 382 -30.55 18.01 7.02
C ALA A 382 -31.43 18.64 8.12
N SER A 383 -31.64 17.93 9.23
CA SER A 383 -32.43 18.41 10.37
C SER A 383 -32.23 17.54 11.62
N GLY A 384 -32.60 18.06 12.79
CA GLY A 384 -32.56 17.30 14.05
C GLY A 384 -31.17 17.31 14.71
N GLY A 385 -31.04 16.53 15.79
CA GLY A 385 -29.75 16.35 16.50
C GLY A 385 -28.88 15.27 15.86
N THR A 386 -27.88 14.79 16.60
CA THR A 386 -26.88 13.83 16.10
C THR A 386 -26.78 12.62 17.03
N ASN A 387 -26.79 11.41 16.46
CA ASN A 387 -26.60 10.15 17.19
C ASN A 387 -25.93 9.10 16.28
N ILE A 388 -24.60 9.12 16.27
CA ILE A 388 -23.74 8.28 15.44
C ILE A 388 -23.92 6.80 15.78
N CYS A 389 -24.02 6.47 17.07
CA CYS A 389 -24.14 5.08 17.52
C CYS A 389 -25.42 4.40 17.03
N GLU A 390 -26.56 5.11 17.00
CA GLU A 390 -27.79 4.57 16.40
C GLU A 390 -27.62 4.33 14.89
N GLY A 391 -26.92 5.24 14.19
CA GLY A 391 -26.56 5.06 12.78
C GLY A 391 -25.75 3.78 12.54
N VAL A 392 -24.68 3.58 13.31
CA VAL A 392 -23.81 2.39 13.23
C VAL A 392 -24.58 1.11 13.53
N ARG A 393 -25.41 1.09 14.59
CA ARG A 393 -26.24 -0.08 14.95
C ARG A 393 -27.24 -0.43 13.86
N LYS A 394 -27.89 0.55 13.24
CA LYS A 394 -28.76 0.32 12.08
C LYS A 394 -27.97 -0.17 10.87
N GLY A 395 -26.74 0.31 10.67
CA GLY A 395 -25.83 -0.25 9.68
C GLY A 395 -25.57 -1.75 9.89
N PHE A 396 -25.31 -2.15 11.14
CA PHE A 396 -25.18 -3.56 11.51
C PHE A 396 -26.46 -4.37 11.30
N GLU A 397 -27.62 -3.80 11.61
CA GLU A 397 -28.91 -4.44 11.38
C GLU A 397 -29.13 -4.75 9.89
N VAL A 398 -28.85 -3.79 9.00
CA VAL A 398 -28.96 -3.97 7.53
C VAL A 398 -28.10 -5.13 7.05
N ILE A 399 -26.86 -5.24 7.54
CA ILE A 399 -25.95 -6.31 7.15
C ILE A 399 -26.43 -7.67 7.68
N LYS A 400 -26.85 -7.73 8.95
CA LYS A 400 -27.32 -8.95 9.62
C LYS A 400 -28.61 -9.53 9.04
N GLN A 401 -29.39 -8.76 8.28
CA GLN A 401 -30.57 -9.29 7.60
C GLN A 401 -30.20 -10.31 6.51
N LYS A 402 -29.01 -10.19 5.91
CA LYS A 402 -28.55 -11.09 4.85
C LYS A 402 -27.46 -12.05 5.31
N TYR A 403 -26.55 -11.59 6.17
CA TYR A 403 -25.41 -12.35 6.64
C TYR A 403 -25.54 -12.71 8.12
N SER A 404 -25.05 -13.89 8.50
CA SER A 404 -25.14 -14.37 9.88
C SER A 404 -24.27 -13.58 10.87
N ASN A 405 -23.27 -12.86 10.38
CA ASN A 405 -22.37 -12.01 11.16
C ASN A 405 -21.94 -10.79 10.34
N LEU A 406 -21.12 -9.92 10.95
CA LEU A 406 -20.62 -8.68 10.35
C LEU A 406 -19.16 -8.79 9.88
N ASP A 407 -18.60 -10.00 9.91
CA ASP A 407 -17.18 -10.24 9.62
C ASP A 407 -16.86 -9.77 8.19
N GLY A 408 -15.91 -8.83 8.08
CA GLY A 408 -15.47 -8.32 6.77
C GLY A 408 -16.44 -7.36 6.09
N SER A 409 -17.54 -7.00 6.76
CA SER A 409 -18.47 -6.00 6.23
C SER A 409 -17.97 -4.58 6.53
N GLU A 410 -18.20 -3.67 5.59
CA GLU A 410 -17.75 -2.28 5.67
C GLU A 410 -18.90 -1.34 6.03
N ILE A 411 -18.65 -0.41 6.95
CA ILE A 411 -19.48 0.78 7.15
C ILE A 411 -18.69 1.99 6.66
N VAL A 412 -19.33 2.82 5.84
CA VAL A 412 -18.81 4.16 5.51
C VAL A 412 -19.61 5.17 6.30
N LEU A 413 -19.02 5.62 7.41
CA LEU A 413 -19.61 6.61 8.31
C LEU A 413 -19.15 8.01 7.90
N LEU A 414 -20.09 8.82 7.42
CA LEU A 414 -19.83 10.23 7.06
C LEU A 414 -20.62 11.13 7.99
N THR A 415 -19.91 12.01 8.69
CA THR A 415 -20.47 12.92 9.70
C THR A 415 -19.58 14.14 9.89
N ASP A 416 -20.16 15.24 10.34
CA ASP A 416 -19.41 16.40 10.84
C ASP A 416 -19.03 16.28 12.32
N GLY A 417 -19.32 15.13 12.95
CA GLY A 417 -18.74 14.66 14.21
C GLY A 417 -19.23 15.38 15.47
N GLU A 418 -20.34 16.12 15.41
CA GLU A 418 -20.91 16.85 16.54
C GLU A 418 -21.79 15.94 17.44
N ASP A 419 -21.21 14.87 17.99
CA ASP A 419 -21.91 13.91 18.87
C ASP A 419 -21.13 13.59 20.15
N SER A 420 -21.71 13.92 21.32
CA SER A 420 -21.12 13.62 22.63
C SER A 420 -21.29 12.16 23.10
N GLY A 421 -22.09 11.35 22.40
CA GLY A 421 -22.48 9.98 22.76
C GLY A 421 -21.73 8.85 22.06
N MET A 422 -20.68 9.15 21.30
CA MET A 422 -19.97 8.16 20.45
C MET A 422 -19.36 6.98 21.22
N SER A 423 -18.99 7.17 22.50
CA SER A 423 -18.39 6.13 23.33
C SER A 423 -19.34 4.94 23.60
N ASN A 424 -20.66 5.15 23.47
CA ASN A 424 -21.69 4.19 23.84
C ASN A 424 -21.73 2.91 22.97
N CYS A 425 -21.12 2.93 21.79
CA CYS A 425 -21.09 1.78 20.87
C CYS A 425 -19.68 1.28 20.53
N LEU A 426 -18.62 1.88 21.08
CA LEU A 426 -17.23 1.49 20.77
C LEU A 426 -16.94 0.01 21.09
N THR A 427 -17.45 -0.50 22.22
CA THR A 427 -17.30 -1.91 22.60
C THR A 427 -17.98 -2.84 21.59
N GLU A 428 -19.20 -2.49 21.16
CA GLU A 428 -19.95 -3.24 20.16
C GLU A 428 -19.22 -3.26 18.81
N VAL A 429 -18.72 -2.10 18.39
CA VAL A 429 -17.90 -1.94 17.18
C VAL A 429 -16.65 -2.80 17.25
N LYS A 430 -15.92 -2.78 18.36
CA LYS A 430 -14.67 -3.54 18.55
C LYS A 430 -14.84 -5.05 18.32
N ILE A 431 -15.94 -5.60 18.81
CA ILE A 431 -16.19 -7.06 18.76
C ILE A 431 -16.98 -7.48 17.52
N SER A 432 -17.45 -6.53 16.71
CA SER A 432 -18.34 -6.80 15.57
C SER A 432 -17.68 -7.62 14.45
N GLY A 433 -16.37 -7.46 14.23
CA GLY A 433 -15.67 -8.00 13.06
C GLY A 433 -15.85 -7.16 11.77
N SER A 434 -16.58 -6.04 11.85
CA SER A 434 -16.76 -5.09 10.75
C SER A 434 -15.61 -4.09 10.65
N ILE A 435 -15.48 -3.47 9.47
CA ILE A 435 -14.54 -2.40 9.16
C ILE A 435 -15.32 -1.09 9.07
N ILE A 436 -15.00 -0.09 9.88
CA ILE A 436 -15.68 1.21 9.83
C ILE A 436 -14.72 2.25 9.26
N HIS A 437 -15.00 2.71 8.05
CA HIS A 437 -14.35 3.88 7.45
C HIS A 437 -15.04 5.14 7.94
N THR A 438 -14.26 6.14 8.35
CA THR A 438 -14.79 7.41 8.87
C THR A 438 -14.37 8.55 7.98
N ILE A 439 -15.35 9.34 7.52
CA ILE A 439 -15.13 10.58 6.80
C ILE A 439 -15.59 11.74 7.69
N ALA A 440 -14.62 12.44 8.28
CA ALA A 440 -14.85 13.65 9.05
C ALA A 440 -15.08 14.84 8.10
N LEU A 441 -16.26 15.48 8.18
CA LEU A 441 -16.60 16.64 7.35
C LEU A 441 -16.55 17.94 8.16
N GLY A 442 -15.69 18.86 7.76
CA GLY A 442 -15.53 20.15 8.43
C GLY A 442 -14.65 20.12 9.68
N PRO A 443 -14.22 21.27 10.19
CA PRO A 443 -13.19 21.38 11.22
C PRO A 443 -13.70 20.99 12.63
N SER A 444 -15.02 20.92 12.84
CA SER A 444 -15.62 20.63 14.14
C SER A 444 -15.68 19.15 14.49
N ALA A 445 -15.38 18.25 13.54
CA ALA A 445 -15.53 16.82 13.77
C ALA A 445 -14.64 16.35 14.92
N ALA A 446 -15.28 15.74 15.92
CA ALA A 446 -14.64 15.27 17.13
C ALA A 446 -13.50 14.27 16.84
N PRO A 447 -12.35 14.36 17.52
CA PRO A 447 -11.25 13.39 17.37
C PRO A 447 -11.67 11.94 17.67
N GLU A 448 -12.66 11.75 18.54
CA GLU A 448 -13.20 10.45 18.93
C GLU A 448 -13.80 9.68 17.73
N LEU A 449 -14.21 10.37 16.66
CA LEU A 449 -14.67 9.72 15.43
C LEU A 449 -13.61 8.78 14.86
N GLU A 450 -12.33 9.13 14.95
CA GLU A 450 -11.23 8.33 14.41
C GLU A 450 -11.04 7.00 15.16
N GLN A 451 -11.57 6.89 16.39
CA GLN A 451 -11.50 5.66 17.18
C GLN A 451 -12.26 4.50 16.52
N PHE A 452 -13.37 4.77 15.82
CA PHE A 452 -14.10 3.74 15.08
C PHE A 452 -13.22 3.09 14.01
N SER A 453 -12.53 3.92 13.23
CA SER A 453 -11.55 3.47 12.24
C SER A 453 -10.37 2.78 12.92
N ASP A 454 -9.79 3.35 13.98
CA ASP A 454 -8.64 2.80 14.74
C ASP A 454 -8.89 1.40 15.30
N MET A 455 -10.08 1.14 15.80
CA MET A 455 -10.43 -0.14 16.39
C MET A 455 -10.77 -1.22 15.37
N THR A 456 -11.17 -0.85 14.15
CA THR A 456 -11.70 -1.79 13.14
C THR A 456 -10.81 -2.01 11.92
N GLY A 457 -9.69 -1.27 11.82
CA GLY A 457 -8.86 -1.32 10.62
C GLY A 457 -9.33 -0.40 9.49
N GLY A 458 -10.38 0.39 9.69
CA GLY A 458 -10.94 1.27 8.65
C GLY A 458 -10.10 2.51 8.35
N LEU A 459 -10.48 3.21 7.27
CA LEU A 459 -9.79 4.42 6.79
C LEU A 459 -10.24 5.66 7.57
N LYS A 460 -9.27 6.50 7.97
CA LYS A 460 -9.49 7.81 8.56
C LYS A 460 -9.38 8.88 7.46
N LEU A 461 -10.51 9.40 7.04
CA LEU A 461 -10.60 10.36 5.94
C LEU A 461 -11.17 11.68 6.46
N TYR A 462 -10.74 12.77 5.85
CA TYR A 462 -11.15 14.12 6.22
C TYR A 462 -11.49 14.94 4.97
N ALA A 463 -12.53 15.75 5.06
CA ALA A 463 -12.88 16.71 4.02
C ALA A 463 -13.15 18.08 4.67
N THR A 464 -12.53 19.12 4.11
CA THR A 464 -12.72 20.51 4.58
C THR A 464 -14.11 21.03 4.24
N ASP A 465 -14.54 22.12 4.89
CA ASP A 465 -15.73 22.87 4.49
C ASP A 465 -15.49 23.76 3.25
N THR A 466 -14.25 23.85 2.78
CA THR A 466 -13.92 24.69 1.62
C THR A 466 -14.52 24.07 0.36
N VAL A 467 -15.38 24.84 -0.32
CA VAL A 467 -16.15 24.35 -1.47
C VAL A 467 -15.24 24.10 -2.68
N ASP A 468 -14.10 24.79 -2.76
CA ASP A 468 -13.06 24.64 -3.79
C ASP A 468 -12.21 23.37 -3.66
N SER A 469 -12.46 22.52 -2.65
CA SER A 469 -11.82 21.21 -2.52
C SER A 469 -12.74 20.07 -2.99
N ASN A 470 -12.18 19.15 -3.77
CA ASN A 470 -12.81 17.86 -4.07
C ASN A 470 -12.67 16.85 -2.92
N GLY A 471 -12.22 17.29 -1.74
CA GLY A 471 -11.77 16.42 -0.65
C GLY A 471 -12.78 15.35 -0.24
N LEU A 472 -14.09 15.63 -0.30
CA LEU A 472 -15.11 14.65 0.04
C LEU A 472 -15.28 13.56 -1.04
N ILE A 473 -15.30 13.94 -2.33
CA ILE A 473 -15.39 12.96 -3.43
C ILE A 473 -14.11 12.13 -3.49
N ASP A 474 -12.98 12.80 -3.27
CA ASP A 474 -11.66 12.20 -3.15
C ASP A 474 -11.59 11.19 -1.98
N ALA A 475 -12.19 11.52 -0.83
CA ALA A 475 -12.31 10.60 0.30
C ALA A 475 -13.10 9.34 -0.07
N PHE A 476 -14.29 9.47 -0.68
CA PHE A 476 -15.05 8.30 -1.15
C PHE A 476 -14.29 7.47 -2.19
N SER A 477 -13.54 8.13 -3.08
CA SER A 477 -12.71 7.47 -4.09
C SER A 477 -11.58 6.65 -3.49
N GLY A 478 -11.08 7.03 -2.32
CA GLY A 478 -10.10 6.24 -1.56
C GLY A 478 -10.67 4.95 -0.95
N ILE A 479 -12.00 4.81 -0.82
CA ILE A 479 -12.66 3.62 -0.22
C ILE A 479 -12.86 2.52 -1.28
N SER A 480 -11.74 1.96 -1.74
CA SER A 480 -11.70 0.85 -2.69
C SER A 480 -11.69 -0.52 -2.00
N SER A 481 -12.02 -1.59 -2.74
CA SER A 481 -11.98 -2.96 -2.20
C SER A 481 -10.57 -3.39 -1.78
N GLY A 482 -10.39 -3.88 -0.55
CA GLY A 482 -9.14 -4.48 -0.06
C GLY A 482 -8.87 -5.91 -0.56
N SER A 483 -9.57 -6.40 -1.60
CA SER A 483 -9.50 -7.78 -2.08
C SER A 483 -8.23 -8.12 -2.86
N GLY A 484 -7.48 -7.11 -3.33
CA GLY A 484 -6.33 -7.29 -4.21
C GLY A 484 -6.69 -7.42 -5.70
N ASN A 485 -7.98 -7.43 -6.06
CA ASN A 485 -8.41 -7.42 -7.45
C ASN A 485 -8.41 -5.99 -8.01
N ILE A 486 -7.26 -5.55 -8.52
CA ILE A 486 -7.07 -4.19 -9.03
C ILE A 486 -7.79 -3.91 -10.36
N PHE A 487 -8.13 -4.94 -11.15
CA PHE A 487 -8.80 -4.75 -12.44
C PHE A 487 -10.26 -4.30 -12.28
N GLY A 488 -10.90 -4.77 -11.22
CA GLY A 488 -12.27 -4.39 -10.87
C GLY A 488 -12.37 -3.09 -10.08
N GLN A 489 -11.25 -2.43 -9.74
CA GLN A 489 -11.24 -1.19 -8.96
C GLN A 489 -11.35 0.05 -9.85
N SER A 490 -11.95 1.11 -9.31
CA SER A 490 -12.02 2.41 -9.98
C SER A 490 -10.72 3.16 -9.73
N ILE A 491 -10.20 3.79 -10.78
CA ILE A 491 -8.94 4.53 -10.80
C ILE A 491 -9.28 5.98 -11.13
N GLN A 492 -8.88 6.89 -10.26
CA GLN A 492 -9.05 8.31 -10.51
C GLN A 492 -7.90 8.81 -11.40
N LEU A 493 -8.23 9.32 -12.59
CA LEU A 493 -7.27 9.90 -13.52
C LEU A 493 -7.10 11.40 -13.28
N GLU A 494 -8.19 12.06 -12.88
CA GLU A 494 -8.23 13.49 -12.61
C GLU A 494 -9.22 13.78 -11.46
N SER A 495 -8.87 14.72 -10.60
CA SER A 495 -9.80 15.37 -9.68
C SER A 495 -9.25 16.75 -9.37
N THR A 496 -9.84 17.75 -10.01
CA THR A 496 -9.47 19.16 -9.86
C THR A 496 -10.72 19.96 -9.59
N ALA A 497 -10.66 20.90 -8.64
CA ALA A 497 -11.70 21.89 -8.38
C ALA A 497 -11.08 23.28 -8.36
N ARG A 498 -11.81 24.26 -8.90
CA ARG A 498 -11.40 25.67 -8.92
C ARG A 498 -12.61 26.58 -8.77
N SER A 499 -12.42 27.69 -8.06
CA SER A 499 -13.36 28.81 -8.12
C SER A 499 -13.19 29.54 -9.45
N VAL A 500 -14.20 29.44 -10.31
CA VAL A 500 -14.23 30.02 -11.65
C VAL A 500 -15.11 31.27 -11.62
N THR A 501 -14.55 32.42 -11.99
CA THR A 501 -15.30 33.67 -12.04
C THR A 501 -16.24 33.71 -13.25
N VAL A 502 -17.21 34.62 -13.21
CA VAL A 502 -18.25 34.78 -14.24
C VAL A 502 -17.64 34.89 -15.64
N MET A 503 -18.16 34.11 -16.59
CA MET A 503 -17.72 34.00 -17.99
C MET A 503 -16.27 33.56 -18.21
N GLN A 504 -15.56 33.13 -17.16
CA GLN A 504 -14.22 32.55 -17.28
C GLN A 504 -14.28 31.02 -17.48
N TRP A 505 -13.15 30.50 -17.94
CA TRP A 505 -12.96 29.09 -18.26
C TRP A 505 -12.06 28.40 -17.25
N MET A 506 -12.46 27.19 -16.85
CA MET A 506 -11.58 26.18 -16.30
C MET A 506 -11.21 25.21 -17.43
N ASN A 507 -9.91 24.98 -17.62
CA ASN A 507 -9.42 24.06 -18.64
C ASN A 507 -8.38 23.12 -18.06
N GLY A 508 -8.21 21.98 -18.73
CA GLY A 508 -7.23 20.99 -18.34
C GLY A 508 -7.12 19.85 -19.34
N THR A 509 -6.26 18.92 -19.00
CA THR A 509 -5.95 17.76 -19.83
C THR A 509 -5.96 16.52 -18.95
N VAL A 510 -6.65 15.49 -19.40
CA VAL A 510 -6.67 14.17 -18.75
C VAL A 510 -6.03 13.18 -19.71
N THR A 511 -4.98 12.51 -19.26
CA THR A 511 -4.31 11.50 -20.08
C THR A 511 -4.89 10.12 -19.76
N VAL A 512 -5.39 9.43 -20.77
CA VAL A 512 -5.76 8.02 -20.71
C VAL A 512 -4.63 7.22 -21.35
N ASP A 513 -3.93 6.40 -20.56
CA ASP A 513 -2.87 5.53 -21.08
C ASP A 513 -3.43 4.16 -21.52
N SER A 514 -2.62 3.32 -22.18
CA SER A 514 -3.05 2.02 -22.71
C SER A 514 -3.50 0.97 -21.69
N THR A 515 -3.29 1.22 -20.40
CA THR A 515 -3.61 0.30 -19.30
C THR A 515 -4.89 0.64 -18.57
N VAL A 516 -5.48 1.79 -18.86
CA VAL A 516 -6.78 2.25 -18.37
C VAL A 516 -7.68 2.62 -19.56
N GLY A 517 -8.98 2.69 -19.35
CA GLY A 517 -9.91 3.17 -20.38
C GLY A 517 -11.29 2.52 -20.34
N ASN A 518 -11.45 1.38 -19.68
CA ASN A 518 -12.78 0.78 -19.49
C ASN A 518 -13.56 1.58 -18.43
N ASP A 519 -14.89 1.62 -18.58
CA ASP A 519 -15.80 2.34 -17.66
C ASP A 519 -15.31 3.76 -17.33
N THR A 520 -14.93 4.52 -18.37
CA THR A 520 -14.38 5.86 -18.20
C THR A 520 -15.49 6.90 -18.11
N PHE A 521 -15.50 7.65 -17.01
CA PHE A 521 -16.47 8.71 -16.77
C PHE A 521 -15.81 10.07 -16.63
N PHE A 522 -16.36 11.08 -17.31
CA PHE A 522 -16.08 12.48 -17.06
C PHE A 522 -17.23 13.07 -16.25
N VAL A 523 -16.94 13.59 -15.07
CA VAL A 523 -17.92 14.18 -14.16
C VAL A 523 -17.56 15.62 -13.90
N VAL A 524 -18.52 16.51 -14.17
CA VAL A 524 -18.42 17.92 -13.84
C VAL A 524 -19.40 18.20 -12.71
N THR A 525 -18.92 18.82 -11.63
CA THR A 525 -19.79 19.28 -10.53
C THR A 525 -19.66 20.78 -10.34
N TRP A 526 -20.72 21.41 -9.84
CA TRP A 526 -20.72 22.84 -9.53
C TRP A 526 -21.57 23.16 -8.29
N ASP A 527 -21.49 24.39 -7.79
CA ASP A 527 -22.14 24.78 -6.53
C ASP A 527 -23.55 25.38 -6.69
N GLN A 528 -23.84 26.19 -7.73
CA GLN A 528 -25.18 26.79 -7.92
C GLN A 528 -26.06 25.98 -8.87
N SER A 529 -27.22 25.53 -8.39
CA SER A 529 -28.16 24.69 -9.15
C SER A 529 -28.90 25.39 -10.29
N THR A 530 -28.84 26.72 -10.40
CA THR A 530 -29.71 27.51 -11.29
C THR A 530 -29.09 27.85 -12.65
N SER A 531 -27.79 27.62 -12.85
CA SER A 531 -27.15 27.74 -14.17
C SER A 531 -26.02 26.71 -14.27
N PRO A 532 -26.20 25.62 -15.03
CA PRO A 532 -25.12 24.66 -15.27
C PRO A 532 -24.00 25.33 -16.08
N PRO A 533 -22.74 24.94 -15.88
CA PRO A 533 -21.64 25.43 -16.70
C PRO A 533 -21.75 24.90 -18.13
N ASP A 534 -21.17 25.62 -19.08
CA ASP A 534 -21.00 25.08 -20.44
C ASP A 534 -19.76 24.20 -20.50
N ILE A 535 -19.91 22.99 -21.02
CA ILE A 535 -18.91 21.93 -21.00
C ILE A 535 -18.55 21.59 -22.45
N LEU A 536 -17.26 21.64 -22.74
CA LEU A 536 -16.67 21.12 -23.97
C LEU A 536 -15.56 20.14 -23.60
N LEU A 537 -15.67 18.91 -24.07
CA LEU A 537 -14.65 17.88 -23.97
C LEU A 537 -14.25 17.46 -25.38
N GLN A 538 -12.96 17.26 -25.63
CA GLN A 538 -12.44 16.76 -26.89
C GLN A 538 -11.59 15.52 -26.64
N ASP A 539 -11.86 14.45 -27.39
CA ASP A 539 -11.07 13.23 -27.34
C ASP A 539 -9.77 13.32 -28.15
N PRO A 540 -8.83 12.37 -28.00
CA PRO A 540 -7.56 12.38 -28.72
C PRO A 540 -7.68 12.32 -30.26
N LYS A 541 -8.84 11.94 -30.80
CA LYS A 541 -9.13 11.89 -32.23
C LYS A 541 -9.82 13.16 -32.74
N GLY A 542 -10.10 14.12 -31.85
CA GLY A 542 -10.74 15.40 -32.17
C GLY A 542 -12.27 15.36 -32.13
N LYS A 543 -12.90 14.27 -31.66
CA LYS A 543 -14.35 14.26 -31.46
C LYS A 543 -14.71 15.12 -30.26
N GLU A 544 -15.67 16.02 -30.45
CA GLU A 544 -16.17 16.90 -29.40
C GLU A 544 -17.42 16.29 -28.73
N TYR A 545 -17.51 16.51 -27.42
CA TYR A 545 -18.66 16.25 -26.58
C TYR A 545 -19.04 17.58 -25.91
N ARG A 546 -20.30 17.96 -26.03
CA ARG A 546 -20.85 19.21 -25.50
C ARG A 546 -21.73 18.92 -24.29
N THR A 547 -22.17 19.96 -23.61
CA THR A 547 -23.11 19.89 -22.48
C THR A 547 -24.31 18.98 -22.72
N SER A 548 -24.84 18.90 -23.96
CA SER A 548 -25.94 18.02 -24.33
C SER A 548 -25.63 16.53 -24.30
N ASP A 549 -24.36 16.15 -24.39
CA ASP A 549 -23.90 14.76 -24.32
C ASP A 549 -23.75 14.28 -22.87
N PHE A 550 -23.75 15.21 -21.91
CA PHE A 550 -23.69 14.89 -20.49
C PHE A 550 -25.09 14.66 -19.92
N THR A 551 -25.24 13.58 -19.18
CA THR A 551 -26.45 13.31 -18.41
C THR A 551 -26.41 14.14 -17.12
N VAL A 552 -27.42 14.98 -16.91
CA VAL A 552 -27.65 15.71 -15.65
C VAL A 552 -28.76 15.01 -14.87
N SER A 553 -28.51 14.68 -13.61
CA SER A 553 -29.50 14.03 -12.75
C SER A 553 -30.65 14.99 -12.44
N ASN A 554 -31.90 14.52 -12.57
CA ASN A 554 -33.08 15.31 -12.18
C ASN A 554 -33.15 15.56 -10.67
N LEU A 555 -32.50 14.71 -9.86
CA LEU A 555 -32.46 14.80 -8.41
C LEU A 555 -31.30 15.70 -7.93
N ASN A 556 -30.26 15.83 -8.75
CA ASN A 556 -29.09 16.65 -8.48
C ASN A 556 -28.70 17.47 -9.71
N LEU A 557 -29.27 18.67 -9.78
CA LEU A 557 -29.01 19.67 -10.83
C LEU A 557 -27.61 20.31 -10.75
N ARG A 558 -26.65 19.67 -10.06
CA ARG A 558 -25.29 20.17 -9.82
C ARG A 558 -24.19 19.21 -10.26
N THR A 559 -24.57 18.15 -10.98
CA THR A 559 -23.66 17.13 -11.50
C THR A 559 -24.04 16.83 -12.95
N ALA A 560 -23.05 16.88 -13.84
CA ALA A 560 -23.16 16.45 -15.23
C ALA A 560 -22.18 15.29 -15.44
N ARG A 561 -22.62 14.24 -16.13
CA ARG A 561 -21.80 13.04 -16.34
C ARG A 561 -21.82 12.56 -17.78
N LEU A 562 -20.65 12.28 -18.32
CA LEU A 562 -20.46 11.61 -19.60
C LEU A 562 -19.82 10.24 -19.35
N ASN A 563 -20.42 9.19 -19.89
CA ASN A 563 -19.85 7.84 -19.94
C ASN A 563 -19.28 7.59 -21.34
N ILE A 564 -18.03 7.14 -21.42
CA ILE A 564 -17.41 6.74 -22.68
C ILE A 564 -17.71 5.27 -22.94
N ALA A 565 -18.46 4.99 -24.01
CA ALA A 565 -18.81 3.61 -24.37
C ALA A 565 -17.58 2.80 -24.78
N GLY A 566 -17.43 1.61 -24.20
CA GLY A 566 -16.31 0.70 -24.46
C GLY A 566 -15.01 1.14 -23.76
N THR A 567 -13.88 0.92 -24.42
CA THR A 567 -12.57 1.38 -23.93
C THR A 567 -12.30 2.78 -24.49
N ALA A 568 -12.07 3.75 -23.60
CA ALA A 568 -11.72 5.11 -23.96
C ALA A 568 -10.43 5.18 -24.80
N GLU A 569 -10.41 6.12 -25.74
CA GLU A 569 -9.28 6.34 -26.62
C GLU A 569 -8.03 6.75 -25.83
N VAL A 570 -6.91 6.08 -26.14
CA VAL A 570 -5.60 6.36 -25.53
C VAL A 570 -5.07 7.69 -26.03
N GLY A 571 -4.71 8.57 -25.11
CA GLY A 571 -4.16 9.89 -25.40
C GLY A 571 -4.66 10.96 -24.46
N ASP A 572 -4.43 12.20 -24.86
CA ASP A 572 -4.81 13.38 -24.09
C ASP A 572 -6.23 13.82 -24.45
N TRP A 573 -7.10 13.82 -23.45
CA TRP A 573 -8.45 14.36 -23.51
C TRP A 573 -8.43 15.79 -22.96
N LEU A 574 -8.95 16.74 -23.75
CA LEU A 574 -8.93 18.16 -23.40
C LEU A 574 -10.32 18.60 -22.95
N TYR A 575 -10.40 19.32 -21.84
CA TYR A 575 -11.67 19.88 -21.36
C TYR A 575 -11.60 21.39 -21.18
N TRP A 576 -12.74 22.03 -21.44
CA TRP A 576 -13.00 23.44 -21.19
C TRP A 576 -14.40 23.57 -20.58
N ILE A 577 -14.47 24.20 -19.42
CA ILE A 577 -15.71 24.39 -18.68
C ILE A 577 -15.89 25.88 -18.37
N GLN A 578 -16.96 26.50 -18.85
CA GLN A 578 -17.23 27.92 -18.65
C GLN A 578 -18.27 28.14 -17.54
N ASN A 579 -17.99 29.08 -16.63
CA ASN A 579 -18.99 29.53 -15.67
C ASN A 579 -19.97 30.52 -16.34
N ASN A 580 -21.17 30.04 -16.67
CA ASN A 580 -22.27 30.84 -17.23
C ASN A 580 -23.26 31.36 -16.18
N HIS A 581 -22.88 31.31 -14.90
CA HIS A 581 -23.67 31.88 -13.82
C HIS A 581 -23.32 33.35 -13.59
N ILE A 582 -24.22 34.07 -12.92
CA ILE A 582 -24.05 35.49 -12.56
C ILE A 582 -23.08 35.73 -11.38
N VAL A 583 -22.58 34.67 -10.75
CA VAL A 583 -21.59 34.74 -9.66
C VAL A 583 -20.49 33.72 -9.88
N SER A 584 -19.35 33.91 -9.24
CA SER A 584 -18.29 32.89 -9.18
C SER A 584 -18.83 31.59 -8.61
N GLN A 585 -18.38 30.49 -9.17
CA GLN A 585 -18.79 29.15 -8.79
C GLN A 585 -17.58 28.27 -8.63
N VAL A 586 -17.61 27.35 -7.67
CA VAL A 586 -16.65 26.25 -7.71
C VAL A 586 -17.11 25.25 -8.75
N ILE A 587 -16.23 24.98 -9.71
CA ILE A 587 -16.41 23.94 -10.73
C ILE A 587 -15.33 22.88 -10.50
N SER A 588 -15.72 21.62 -10.62
CA SER A 588 -14.80 20.50 -10.57
C SER A 588 -14.86 19.64 -11.83
N MET A 589 -13.72 19.04 -12.19
CA MET A 589 -13.62 17.96 -13.16
C MET A 589 -13.05 16.74 -12.45
N ILE A 590 -13.76 15.62 -12.55
CA ILE A 590 -13.37 14.34 -11.99
C ILE A 590 -13.45 13.31 -13.11
N VAL A 591 -12.36 12.59 -13.30
CA VAL A 591 -12.29 11.51 -14.28
C VAL A 591 -11.92 10.22 -13.59
N THR A 592 -12.78 9.23 -13.73
CA THR A 592 -12.56 7.87 -13.24
C THR A 592 -12.51 6.90 -14.41
N SER A 593 -11.72 5.84 -14.28
CA SER A 593 -11.57 4.79 -15.27
C SER A 593 -11.23 3.46 -14.59
N ARG A 594 -11.20 2.38 -15.36
CA ARG A 594 -10.79 1.05 -14.90
C ARG A 594 -9.74 0.48 -15.83
N ALA A 595 -9.11 -0.61 -15.40
CA ALA A 595 -8.11 -1.29 -16.19
C ALA A 595 -8.64 -1.66 -17.58
N ALA A 596 -7.89 -1.32 -18.63
CA ALA A 596 -8.26 -1.61 -20.01
C ALA A 596 -8.17 -3.11 -20.33
N SER A 597 -7.34 -3.86 -19.60
CA SER A 597 -7.09 -5.28 -19.84
C SER A 597 -6.63 -5.99 -18.56
N MET A 598 -6.97 -7.28 -18.43
CA MET A 598 -6.42 -8.14 -17.38
C MET A 598 -4.96 -8.58 -17.64
N ALA A 599 -4.43 -8.34 -18.84
CA ALA A 599 -3.07 -8.77 -19.18
C ALA A 599 -1.98 -7.80 -18.68
N VAL A 600 -2.36 -6.54 -18.42
CA VAL A 600 -1.43 -5.48 -17.99
C VAL A 600 -2.16 -4.66 -16.91
N PRO A 601 -1.70 -4.69 -15.66
CA PRO A 601 -2.26 -3.89 -14.59
C PRO A 601 -2.03 -2.41 -14.88
N PRO A 602 -2.95 -1.57 -14.41
CA PRO A 602 -2.81 -0.14 -14.48
C PRO A 602 -1.59 0.32 -13.66
N VAL A 603 -1.07 1.50 -14.00
CA VAL A 603 -0.18 2.21 -13.09
C VAL A 603 -1.02 2.70 -11.91
N THR A 604 -0.49 2.58 -10.70
CA THR A 604 -1.15 3.02 -9.47
C THR A 604 -0.18 3.82 -8.61
N VAL A 605 -0.71 4.62 -7.69
CA VAL A 605 0.08 5.23 -6.64
C VAL A 605 -0.51 4.96 -5.27
N LYS A 606 0.36 4.60 -4.34
CA LYS A 606 0.07 4.54 -2.92
C LYS A 606 0.90 5.57 -2.20
N ALA A 607 0.24 6.57 -1.61
CA ALA A 607 0.92 7.59 -0.82
C ALA A 607 0.54 7.51 0.65
N HIS A 608 1.41 8.01 1.52
CA HIS A 608 1.20 8.03 2.97
C HIS A 608 2.29 8.89 3.63
N MET A 609 2.04 9.22 4.90
CA MET A 609 3.02 9.85 5.77
C MET A 609 3.78 8.78 6.57
N ASN A 610 4.98 9.09 7.07
CA ASN A 610 5.73 8.19 7.95
C ASN A 610 5.00 7.85 9.26
N LYS A 611 4.11 8.74 9.73
CA LYS A 611 3.35 8.57 10.98
C LYS A 611 1.92 9.07 10.78
N ASP A 612 0.97 8.44 11.49
CA ASP A 612 -0.44 8.86 11.53
C ASP A 612 -0.66 10.13 12.35
N THR A 613 0.22 10.42 13.31
CA THR A 613 0.13 11.59 14.20
C THR A 613 1.31 12.52 13.98
N ASN A 614 1.01 13.82 13.95
CA ASN A 614 2.02 14.87 13.91
C ASN A 614 2.42 15.30 15.32
N ASN A 615 3.66 15.76 15.46
CA ASN A 615 4.16 16.36 16.69
C ASN A 615 5.03 17.57 16.36
N PHE A 616 4.39 18.73 16.19
CA PHE A 616 5.04 19.99 15.87
C PHE A 616 6.14 20.33 16.89
N PRO A 617 7.34 20.78 16.46
CA PRO A 617 7.75 21.11 15.10
C PRO A 617 8.49 19.98 14.33
N ASN A 618 8.39 18.72 14.77
CA ASN A 618 9.15 17.63 14.16
C ASN A 618 8.67 17.32 12.72
N PRO A 619 9.57 17.30 11.72
CA PRO A 619 9.17 17.07 10.34
C PRO A 619 8.50 15.71 10.12
N MET A 620 7.58 15.68 9.17
CA MET A 620 7.00 14.43 8.64
C MET A 620 7.66 14.08 7.31
N VAL A 621 7.52 12.84 6.87
CA VAL A 621 7.95 12.41 5.53
C VAL A 621 6.74 11.96 4.74
N ILE A 622 6.61 12.49 3.52
CA ILE A 622 5.64 12.05 2.53
C ILE A 622 6.32 11.01 1.65
N TYR A 623 5.68 9.86 1.46
CA TYR A 623 6.08 8.83 0.51
C TYR A 623 4.97 8.61 -0.52
N ALA A 624 5.36 8.37 -1.77
CA ALA A 624 4.49 7.96 -2.86
C ALA A 624 5.13 6.81 -3.64
N GLU A 625 4.61 5.59 -3.46
CA GLU A 625 4.98 4.43 -4.27
C GLU A 625 4.25 4.52 -5.61
N VAL A 626 4.99 4.73 -6.70
CA VAL A 626 4.45 4.73 -8.06
C VAL A 626 4.85 3.44 -8.75
N SER A 627 3.86 2.61 -9.07
CA SER A 627 4.11 1.26 -9.57
C SER A 627 3.10 0.79 -10.60
N GLN A 628 3.53 -0.13 -11.47
CA GLN A 628 2.66 -0.92 -12.33
C GLN A 628 2.74 -2.38 -11.87
N GLY A 629 1.69 -2.85 -11.20
CA GLY A 629 1.78 -4.07 -10.41
C GLY A 629 2.91 -3.93 -9.36
N PHE A 630 3.85 -4.88 -9.35
CA PHE A 630 4.99 -4.84 -8.42
C PHE A 630 6.23 -4.10 -8.95
N LEU A 631 6.16 -3.54 -10.17
CA LEU A 631 7.29 -2.86 -10.79
C LEU A 631 7.28 -1.37 -10.52
N PRO A 632 8.43 -0.78 -10.15
CA PRO A 632 8.53 0.65 -9.94
C PRO A 632 8.43 1.41 -11.25
N VAL A 633 7.72 2.52 -11.24
CA VAL A 633 7.63 3.47 -12.36
C VAL A 633 8.60 4.61 -12.07
N LEU A 634 9.61 4.75 -12.93
CA LEU A 634 10.69 5.72 -12.78
C LEU A 634 10.49 6.90 -13.71
N GLY A 635 11.04 8.07 -13.35
CA GLY A 635 11.05 9.26 -14.21
C GLY A 635 9.70 10.00 -14.31
N ALA A 636 8.71 9.63 -13.49
CA ALA A 636 7.47 10.37 -13.34
C ALA A 636 7.68 11.67 -12.55
N THR A 637 6.85 12.67 -12.82
CA THR A 637 6.72 13.88 -11.99
C THR A 637 5.66 13.63 -10.94
N VAL A 638 6.06 13.68 -9.66
CA VAL A 638 5.17 13.41 -8.53
C VAL A 638 5.05 14.67 -7.67
N MET A 639 3.82 15.19 -7.56
CA MET A 639 3.47 16.37 -6.78
C MET A 639 2.54 15.96 -5.65
N ALA A 640 2.89 16.30 -4.41
CA ALA A 640 2.05 16.13 -3.24
C ALA A 640 1.42 17.46 -2.85
N THR A 641 0.12 17.48 -2.65
CA THR A 641 -0.64 18.61 -2.12
C THR A 641 -1.09 18.26 -0.69
N VAL A 642 -0.63 19.03 0.29
CA VAL A 642 -0.98 18.86 1.69
C VAL A 642 -1.92 19.97 2.12
N GLU A 643 -3.14 19.63 2.49
CA GLU A 643 -4.17 20.58 2.91
C GLU A 643 -4.35 20.51 4.44
N PRO A 644 -4.01 21.57 5.19
CA PRO A 644 -4.27 21.63 6.62
C PRO A 644 -5.76 21.82 6.92
N GLN A 645 -6.18 21.48 8.13
CA GLN A 645 -7.52 21.81 8.65
C GLN A 645 -7.82 23.32 8.58
N THR A 646 -6.80 24.17 8.76
CA THR A 646 -6.90 25.63 8.63
C THR A 646 -5.72 26.19 7.85
N GLY A 647 -6.00 27.10 6.91
CA GLY A 647 -5.00 27.74 6.05
C GLY A 647 -4.98 27.17 4.63
N SER A 648 -3.95 27.54 3.87
CA SER A 648 -3.80 27.17 2.46
C SER A 648 -3.06 25.85 2.27
N ALA A 649 -3.42 25.13 1.20
CA ALA A 649 -2.71 23.95 0.75
C ALA A 649 -1.25 24.25 0.41
N VAL A 650 -0.38 23.27 0.61
CA VAL A 650 1.05 23.34 0.28
C VAL A 650 1.38 22.27 -0.76
N GLU A 651 2.02 22.68 -1.86
CA GLU A 651 2.48 21.76 -2.90
C GLU A 651 3.97 21.44 -2.78
N LEU A 652 4.31 20.17 -2.93
CA LEU A 652 5.66 19.64 -2.78
C LEU A 652 5.97 18.66 -3.89
N LYS A 653 7.02 18.92 -4.67
CA LYS A 653 7.58 17.92 -5.58
C LYS A 653 8.31 16.84 -4.81
N LEU A 654 7.92 15.57 -4.97
CA LEU A 654 8.58 14.39 -4.42
C LEU A 654 9.65 13.87 -5.39
N LEU A 655 10.73 13.27 -4.88
CA LEU A 655 11.87 12.81 -5.67
C LEU A 655 12.20 11.34 -5.37
N ASP A 656 12.66 10.63 -6.40
CA ASP A 656 13.22 9.26 -6.36
C ASP A 656 14.68 9.34 -6.87
N ASP A 657 15.55 9.92 -6.05
CA ASP A 657 16.94 10.26 -6.36
C ASP A 657 17.99 9.71 -5.39
N GLY A 658 17.55 9.00 -4.34
CA GLY A 658 18.34 8.44 -3.25
C GLY A 658 18.91 9.48 -2.30
N SER A 659 18.26 10.64 -2.16
CA SER A 659 18.68 11.71 -1.27
C SER A 659 17.60 12.20 -0.30
N GLY A 660 18.05 12.70 0.86
CA GLY A 660 17.16 13.28 1.87
C GLY A 660 16.22 12.26 2.47
N ALA A 661 14.92 12.42 2.20
CA ALA A 661 13.89 11.49 2.67
C ALA A 661 13.83 10.21 1.82
N ASP A 662 14.41 10.24 0.62
CA ASP A 662 14.48 9.08 -0.26
C ASP A 662 15.81 8.37 0.00
N ILE A 663 15.73 7.12 0.45
CA ILE A 663 16.89 6.35 0.85
C ILE A 663 17.46 5.49 -0.27
N THR A 664 16.66 5.21 -1.32
CA THR A 664 17.02 4.28 -2.40
C THR A 664 16.63 4.86 -3.74
N LYS A 665 17.65 5.18 -4.55
CA LYS A 665 17.43 5.75 -5.89
C LYS A 665 16.83 4.74 -6.87
N ASN A 666 15.89 5.21 -7.68
CA ASN A 666 15.21 4.50 -8.76
C ASN A 666 14.46 3.24 -8.28
N ASP A 667 13.82 3.30 -7.12
CA ASP A 667 13.03 2.20 -6.58
C ASP A 667 11.51 2.40 -6.72
N GLY A 668 11.08 3.52 -7.35
CA GLY A 668 9.69 3.90 -7.56
C GLY A 668 9.03 4.54 -6.33
N ILE A 669 9.79 4.78 -5.26
CA ILE A 669 9.34 5.48 -4.06
C ILE A 669 9.80 6.94 -4.15
N TYR A 670 8.85 7.83 -4.38
CA TYR A 670 9.10 9.25 -4.38
C TYR A 670 8.84 9.82 -2.99
N SER A 671 9.79 10.53 -2.40
CA SER A 671 9.60 11.05 -1.05
C SER A 671 10.15 12.45 -0.82
N LYS A 672 9.70 13.08 0.28
CA LYS A 672 10.18 14.40 0.73
C LYS A 672 9.82 14.67 2.18
N TYR A 673 10.68 15.42 2.88
CA TYR A 673 10.35 16.00 4.18
C TYR A 673 9.30 17.12 4.06
N PHE A 674 8.28 17.05 4.89
CA PHE A 674 7.30 18.11 5.09
C PHE A 674 7.57 18.84 6.42
N THR A 675 8.06 20.07 6.32
CA THR A 675 8.48 20.92 7.44
C THR A 675 7.58 22.14 7.65
N SER A 676 6.64 22.41 6.73
CA SER A 676 5.87 23.67 6.69
C SER A 676 4.54 23.62 7.46
N PHE A 677 4.27 22.56 8.23
CA PHE A 677 3.03 22.45 9.01
C PHE A 677 3.10 23.33 10.27
N LYS A 678 1.97 23.96 10.62
CA LYS A 678 1.92 25.07 11.61
C LYS A 678 1.38 24.66 12.98
N GLY A 679 1.01 23.40 13.15
CA GLY A 679 0.43 22.88 14.39
C GLY A 679 -0.03 21.44 14.23
N ASN A 680 -0.41 20.82 15.34
CA ASN A 680 -1.00 19.49 15.33
C ASN A 680 -2.47 19.55 14.88
N GLY A 681 -2.97 18.48 14.27
CA GLY A 681 -4.33 18.43 13.74
C GLY A 681 -4.45 17.58 12.48
N ARG A 682 -5.60 17.68 11.80
CA ARG A 682 -5.88 16.94 10.57
C ARG A 682 -5.23 17.59 9.35
N TYR A 683 -4.65 16.75 8.49
CA TYR A 683 -4.06 17.14 7.22
C TYR A 683 -4.49 16.13 6.16
N ASN A 684 -4.97 16.63 5.02
CA ASN A 684 -5.20 15.81 3.84
C ASN A 684 -3.94 15.78 2.98
N LEU A 685 -3.63 14.60 2.44
CA LEU A 685 -2.56 14.40 1.48
C LEU A 685 -3.15 13.89 0.17
N LYS A 686 -2.91 14.63 -0.90
CA LYS A 686 -3.26 14.28 -2.27
C LYS A 686 -1.98 14.16 -3.08
N VAL A 687 -1.86 13.14 -3.93
CA VAL A 687 -0.70 12.99 -4.82
C VAL A 687 -1.15 12.97 -6.27
N HIS A 688 -0.51 13.81 -7.07
CA HIS A 688 -0.68 13.90 -8.51
C HIS A 688 0.58 13.42 -9.22
N ILE A 689 0.39 12.53 -10.19
CA ILE A 689 1.47 11.94 -10.96
C ILE A 689 1.25 12.24 -12.42
N GLN A 690 2.32 12.70 -13.04
CA GLN A 690 2.37 12.94 -14.47
C GLN A 690 3.64 12.35 -15.06
N GLY A 691 3.46 11.46 -16.02
CA GLY A 691 4.47 10.93 -16.90
C GLY A 691 4.32 11.52 -18.31
N ARG A 692 5.22 12.42 -18.71
CA ARG A 692 5.30 12.93 -20.09
C ARG A 692 6.64 12.50 -20.70
N ASN A 693 6.65 12.17 -21.99
CA ASN A 693 7.83 11.82 -22.78
C ASN A 693 8.52 10.49 -22.41
N GLN A 694 9.56 10.12 -23.19
CA GLN A 694 10.34 8.87 -23.09
C GLN A 694 11.12 8.68 -21.77
N THR A 695 10.94 9.55 -20.77
CA THR A 695 11.63 9.46 -19.48
C THR A 695 10.99 8.43 -18.55
N VAL A 696 9.70 8.14 -18.73
CA VAL A 696 8.98 7.18 -17.89
C VAL A 696 9.28 5.75 -18.34
N ARG A 697 9.76 4.94 -17.38
CA ARG A 697 10.12 3.54 -17.62
C ARG A 697 9.86 2.69 -16.40
N LEU A 698 9.64 1.40 -16.63
CA LEU A 698 9.61 0.41 -15.56
C LEU A 698 11.04 0.10 -15.10
N GLY A 699 11.28 0.22 -13.80
CA GLY A 699 12.51 -0.18 -13.15
C GLY A 699 12.47 -1.64 -12.70
N ARG A 700 13.62 -2.13 -12.22
CA ARG A 700 13.74 -3.44 -11.55
C ARG A 700 13.93 -3.17 -10.05
N ARG A 701 13.22 -3.90 -9.19
CA ARG A 701 13.39 -3.78 -7.72
C ARG A 701 14.83 -4.14 -7.32
N GLN A 702 15.42 -3.34 -6.43
CA GLN A 702 16.84 -3.42 -6.06
C GLN A 702 17.10 -4.23 -4.77
N SER A 703 16.16 -4.25 -3.81
CA SER A 703 16.25 -5.08 -2.59
C SER A 703 15.67 -6.46 -2.88
N ARG A 704 16.50 -7.51 -2.85
CA ARG A 704 16.12 -8.91 -3.10
C ARG A 704 17.00 -9.80 -2.25
N ALA A 705 16.45 -10.90 -1.74
CA ALA A 705 17.23 -11.92 -1.05
C ALA A 705 18.46 -12.32 -1.87
N LEU A 706 19.60 -12.50 -1.20
CA LEU A 706 20.87 -12.79 -1.86
C LEU A 706 20.79 -14.07 -2.70
N TYR A 707 21.06 -13.95 -4.00
CA TYR A 707 21.35 -15.09 -4.88
C TYR A 707 22.74 -15.62 -4.57
N ILE A 708 22.86 -16.91 -4.24
CA ILE A 708 24.15 -17.52 -3.91
C ILE A 708 24.97 -17.69 -5.19
N PRO A 709 26.16 -17.08 -5.29
CA PRO A 709 27.04 -17.27 -6.46
C PRO A 709 27.76 -18.62 -6.46
N GLY A 710 27.70 -19.36 -5.34
CA GLY A 710 28.30 -20.67 -5.13
C GLY A 710 28.77 -20.88 -3.69
N TYR A 711 29.34 -22.05 -3.41
CA TYR A 711 30.06 -22.34 -2.17
C TYR A 711 31.24 -23.30 -2.42
N ILE A 712 32.20 -23.33 -1.51
CA ILE A 712 33.34 -24.26 -1.57
C ILE A 712 33.08 -25.42 -0.59
N GLU A 713 33.16 -26.65 -1.08
CA GLU A 713 33.02 -27.86 -0.28
C GLU A 713 34.17 -28.82 -0.58
N ASN A 714 34.96 -29.16 0.44
CA ASN A 714 36.16 -30.01 0.31
C ASN A 714 37.15 -29.53 -0.77
N GLY A 715 37.33 -28.21 -0.88
CA GLY A 715 38.23 -27.59 -1.86
C GLY A 715 37.73 -27.61 -3.30
N LYS A 716 36.48 -28.01 -3.54
CA LYS A 716 35.81 -27.91 -4.85
C LYS A 716 34.80 -26.78 -4.85
N GLU A 717 34.80 -25.98 -5.91
CA GLU A 717 33.85 -24.91 -6.12
C GLU A 717 32.53 -25.45 -6.70
N HIS A 718 31.42 -25.13 -6.05
CA HIS A 718 30.06 -25.39 -6.54
C HIS A 718 29.45 -24.02 -6.90
N LEU A 719 29.39 -23.70 -8.20
CA LEU A 719 28.97 -22.40 -8.74
C LEU A 719 27.57 -22.43 -9.36
#